data_AF-A0AAE4Q939-F1
#
_entry.id   AF-A0AAE4Q939-F1
#
_cell.length_a   1.000
_cell.length_b   1.000
_cell.length_c   1.000
_cell.angle_alpha   90.00
_cell.angle_beta   90.00
_cell.angle_gamma   90.00
#
_symmetry.space_group_name_H-M   'P 1'
#
loop_
_entity.id
_entity.type
_entity.pdbx_description
1 polymer ?
#
loop_
_entity_poly.entity_id
_entity_poly.type
_entity_poly.pdbx_seq_one_letter_code
_entity_poly.pdbx_strand_id
1 'polypeptide(L)'
;MSEEKYFLSFIEHINQVAAINAKKMEELIYEDPASAIVKARLFAEAILNEVFAQEDIKVPYISSLYDKISYLAKEGYITAEVQRDFDTVRFTGNKAAHDGSFNDISAAFKLHKVMHNIAVWLYEVYSPEQLKIPAYEHPRPAQSNESDIQEMVKAQVMQLIGTTNKDNVKKEEPIIEDVAEESILCKDLSEGESYLLRELKRLQDSSQEAIENANAFSQFKKYMHVERKIQTDLERILVKNKELNSSSLILLCGSVGDGKSHLLAYLKENKPELLEGYQIFNDATESFSPNKNAMETLEEILQDFSDQSIGQSNKKVILAINMGVLHNFITLNHEEYTYEALNRFVDGSGLFSSSITTCYSEDHFDLISFGDYHSYELTEKGPQSTFFLTLLNKIFNKEEGNPFYLAYQEDTKNNIRTMVHENYKFIQEPYVQKQIVNLIIQTLVKYKLVISARAFLNFVADIIIPDKLEVIEVLSEFEVLEQAVPNLMFKRKERSPILKTLHELDPVHRRSSHIDQIIIDLSTLNEWDTILNHCVTSDQGRGWLNPFISEEKVDGPSFIGFSEAVIRITYLTNEDFSQKIEDETYHKYVNKLFDFNSGNKKEIKVFYEEIKEALFKWKGSPKKGYIYLNKPSDKYRLAQQLNLKPSIDHLKFNQNDVLDSFKSSLVLAYHDGDIKNIIELDIDYQLYNLLVKVCQGYCPNKKDEEDAIKFTEFVEKIMKFGEKENELLIHFPNDSRFYKLNRDDFGAFVFERE
;
A
#
# COMPACT_ATOMS: atom_id res chain seq x y z
N MET A 1 -29.95 50.15 2.74
CA MET A 1 -30.81 49.20 2.00
C MET A 1 -30.34 47.82 2.41
N SER A 2 -31.23 47.01 2.97
CA SER A 2 -30.94 45.63 3.32
C SER A 2 -30.76 44.84 2.03
N GLU A 3 -29.53 44.46 1.70
CA GLU A 3 -29.26 43.49 0.62
C GLU A 3 -30.05 42.22 0.95
N GLU A 4 -30.99 41.86 0.07
CA GLU A 4 -31.63 40.55 0.16
C GLU A 4 -30.53 39.51 0.01
N LYS A 5 -30.30 38.73 1.07
CA LYS A 5 -29.27 37.70 1.06
C LYS A 5 -29.83 36.47 0.34
N TYR A 6 -29.56 36.36 -0.96
CA TYR A 6 -29.91 35.21 -1.81
C TYR A 6 -28.65 34.46 -2.28
N PHE A 7 -28.81 33.25 -2.83
CA PHE A 7 -27.69 32.41 -3.26
C PHE A 7 -26.73 33.15 -4.21
N LEU A 8 -25.44 33.15 -3.84
CA LEU A 8 -24.34 33.83 -4.55
C LEU A 8 -24.51 35.35 -4.73
N SER A 9 -25.29 36.02 -3.88
CA SER A 9 -25.40 37.49 -3.88
C SER A 9 -24.04 38.22 -3.76
N PHE A 10 -23.02 37.58 -3.15
CA PHE A 10 -21.69 38.17 -2.97
C PHE A 10 -20.85 38.32 -4.25
N ILE A 11 -21.30 37.80 -5.39
CA ILE A 11 -20.65 38.04 -6.70
C ILE A 11 -21.41 39.05 -7.56
N GLU A 12 -22.52 39.63 -7.07
CA GLU A 12 -23.37 40.54 -7.85
C GLU A 12 -22.62 41.80 -8.31
N HIS A 13 -21.66 42.29 -7.51
CA HIS A 13 -20.81 43.43 -7.85
C HIS A 13 -19.76 43.10 -8.92
N ILE A 14 -19.38 41.82 -9.06
CA ILE A 14 -18.45 41.33 -10.09
C ILE A 14 -19.23 41.07 -11.38
N ASN A 15 -20.31 40.28 -11.32
CA ASN A 15 -21.11 39.95 -12.48
C ASN A 15 -22.60 39.76 -12.13
N GLN A 16 -23.41 40.77 -12.44
CA GLN A 16 -24.85 40.78 -12.17
C GLN A 16 -25.59 39.66 -12.91
N VAL A 17 -25.18 39.33 -14.13
CA VAL A 17 -25.85 38.30 -14.95
C VAL A 17 -25.68 36.92 -14.31
N ALA A 18 -24.50 36.62 -13.78
CA ALA A 18 -24.24 35.39 -13.05
C ALA A 18 -25.06 35.33 -11.75
N ALA A 19 -25.06 36.38 -10.94
CA ALA A 19 -25.85 36.42 -9.70
C ALA A 19 -27.36 36.20 -9.93
N ILE A 20 -27.92 36.80 -10.98
CA ILE A 20 -29.34 36.59 -11.35
C ILE A 20 -29.61 35.14 -11.76
N ASN A 21 -28.72 34.51 -12.53
CA ASN A 21 -28.88 33.11 -12.91
C ASN A 21 -28.72 32.17 -11.71
N ALA A 22 -27.83 32.48 -10.76
CA ALA A 22 -27.70 31.74 -9.52
C ALA A 22 -28.96 31.79 -8.66
N LYS A 23 -29.54 32.99 -8.47
CA LYS A 23 -30.82 33.16 -7.76
C LYS A 23 -31.94 32.31 -8.39
N LYS A 24 -32.10 32.41 -9.71
CA LYS A 24 -33.12 31.66 -10.45
C LYS A 24 -32.88 30.15 -10.42
N MET A 25 -31.61 29.73 -10.39
CA MET A 25 -31.27 28.32 -10.27
C MET A 25 -31.82 27.77 -8.96
N GLU A 26 -31.52 28.42 -7.82
CA GLU A 26 -32.01 28.03 -6.49
C GLU A 26 -33.55 28.01 -6.40
N GLU A 27 -34.23 29.02 -6.96
CA GLU A 27 -35.70 29.10 -7.00
C GLU A 27 -36.34 27.92 -7.77
N LEU A 28 -35.66 27.42 -8.81
CA LEU A 28 -36.21 26.40 -9.70
C LEU A 28 -35.86 24.96 -9.29
N ILE A 29 -34.91 24.72 -8.37
CA ILE A 29 -34.43 23.36 -8.03
C ILE A 29 -35.58 22.40 -7.68
N TYR A 30 -36.56 22.89 -6.91
CA TYR A 30 -37.68 22.06 -6.43
C TYR A 30 -38.90 22.08 -7.37
N GLU A 31 -39.00 23.05 -8.27
CA GLU A 31 -40.15 23.22 -9.18
C GLU A 31 -39.87 22.60 -10.56
N ASP A 32 -38.71 22.88 -11.13
CA ASP A 32 -38.26 22.43 -12.45
C ASP A 32 -36.73 22.26 -12.46
N PRO A 33 -36.23 21.11 -11.97
CA PRO A 33 -34.81 20.77 -11.98
C PRO A 33 -34.14 20.94 -13.35
N ALA A 34 -34.83 20.62 -14.45
CA ALA A 34 -34.27 20.76 -15.79
C ALA A 34 -33.98 22.24 -16.12
N SER A 35 -34.93 23.14 -15.84
CA SER A 35 -34.72 24.58 -15.98
C SER A 35 -33.66 25.13 -15.02
N ALA A 36 -33.58 24.62 -13.79
CA ALA A 36 -32.53 24.98 -12.84
C ALA A 36 -31.12 24.66 -13.38
N ILE A 37 -30.96 23.48 -13.98
CA ILE A 37 -29.70 23.05 -14.62
C ILE A 37 -29.34 23.97 -15.80
N VAL A 38 -30.31 24.40 -16.61
CA VAL A 38 -30.07 25.39 -17.68
C VAL A 38 -29.60 26.73 -17.11
N LYS A 39 -30.12 27.18 -15.96
CA LYS A 39 -29.62 28.38 -15.28
C LYS A 39 -28.20 28.24 -14.77
N ALA A 40 -27.81 27.07 -14.28
CA ALA A 40 -26.43 26.78 -13.89
C ALA A 40 -25.46 26.93 -15.09
N ARG A 41 -25.85 26.48 -16.29
CA ARG A 41 -25.06 26.66 -17.51
C ARG A 41 -24.90 28.14 -17.89
N LEU A 42 -25.99 28.91 -17.88
CA LEU A 42 -25.94 30.36 -18.18
C LEU A 42 -25.09 31.13 -17.17
N PHE A 43 -25.11 30.72 -15.89
CA PHE A 43 -24.20 31.22 -14.87
C PHE A 43 -22.74 30.97 -15.27
N ALA A 44 -22.37 29.72 -15.59
CA ALA A 44 -21.00 29.39 -15.96
C ALA A 44 -20.51 30.17 -17.20
N GLU A 45 -21.36 30.32 -18.21
CA GLU A 45 -21.06 31.13 -19.40
C GLU A 45 -20.82 32.61 -19.06
N ALA A 46 -21.63 33.19 -18.16
CA ALA A 46 -21.45 34.57 -17.71
C ALA A 46 -20.13 34.76 -16.95
N ILE A 47 -19.77 33.82 -16.08
CA ILE A 47 -18.49 33.85 -15.34
C ILE A 47 -17.30 33.75 -16.29
N LEU A 48 -17.32 32.82 -17.25
CA LEU A 48 -16.21 32.70 -18.20
C LEU A 48 -16.06 33.98 -19.02
N ASN A 49 -17.16 34.57 -19.51
CA ASN A 49 -17.08 35.83 -20.26
C ASN A 49 -16.50 36.97 -19.41
N GLU A 50 -16.79 37.02 -18.12
CA GLU A 50 -16.20 37.99 -17.19
C GLU A 50 -14.67 37.81 -17.11
N VAL A 51 -14.20 36.57 -16.96
CA VAL A 51 -12.76 36.26 -16.91
C VAL A 51 -12.05 36.71 -18.18
N PHE A 52 -12.63 36.44 -19.35
CA PHE A 52 -12.08 36.92 -20.64
C PHE A 52 -12.02 38.45 -20.70
N ALA A 53 -12.99 39.15 -20.11
CA ALA A 53 -13.02 40.61 -20.10
C ALA A 53 -12.01 41.22 -19.13
N GLN A 54 -11.87 40.66 -17.91
CA GLN A 54 -10.94 41.13 -16.88
C GLN A 54 -9.48 40.92 -17.29
N GLU A 55 -9.18 39.80 -17.95
CA GLU A 55 -7.83 39.44 -18.41
C GLU A 55 -7.46 40.07 -19.78
N ASP A 56 -8.32 40.93 -20.34
CA ASP A 56 -8.15 41.56 -21.68
C ASP A 56 -7.83 40.54 -22.79
N ILE A 57 -8.42 39.35 -22.70
CA ILE A 57 -8.23 38.27 -23.67
C ILE A 57 -9.16 38.54 -24.85
N LYS A 58 -8.58 38.82 -26.02
CA LYS A 58 -9.35 38.90 -27.26
C LYS A 58 -10.03 37.56 -27.50
N VAL A 59 -11.35 37.52 -27.36
CA VAL A 59 -12.17 36.35 -27.65
C VAL A 59 -11.78 35.85 -29.05
N PRO A 60 -11.11 34.69 -29.19
CA PRO A 60 -10.77 34.17 -30.50
C PRO A 60 -12.09 33.74 -31.19
N TYR A 61 -12.04 33.07 -32.34
CA TYR A 61 -13.18 32.36 -32.92
C TYR A 61 -13.62 31.16 -32.03
N ILE A 62 -13.67 31.33 -30.71
CA ILE A 62 -14.08 30.40 -29.66
C ILE A 62 -15.60 30.53 -29.52
N SER A 63 -16.34 29.63 -30.15
CA SER A 63 -17.81 29.66 -30.14
C SER A 63 -18.43 28.82 -29.03
N SER A 64 -17.77 27.76 -28.57
CA SER A 64 -18.35 26.82 -27.61
C SER A 64 -17.91 27.08 -26.17
N LEU A 65 -18.72 26.63 -25.20
CA LEU A 65 -18.39 26.63 -23.78
C LEU A 65 -17.12 25.81 -23.50
N TYR A 66 -16.97 24.67 -24.18
CA TYR A 66 -15.78 23.83 -24.12
C TYR A 66 -14.51 24.58 -24.54
N ASP A 67 -14.54 25.26 -25.68
CA ASP A 67 -13.36 25.96 -26.20
C ASP A 67 -12.88 27.07 -25.23
N LYS A 68 -13.83 27.76 -24.56
CA LYS A 68 -13.52 28.77 -23.54
C LYS A 68 -12.82 28.17 -22.33
N ILE A 69 -13.36 27.07 -21.80
CA ILE A 69 -12.80 26.37 -20.64
C ILE A 69 -11.40 25.83 -20.96
N SER A 70 -11.26 25.15 -22.12
CA SER A 70 -9.97 24.57 -22.55
C SER A 70 -8.89 25.64 -22.75
N TYR A 71 -9.24 26.79 -23.36
CA TYR A 71 -8.29 27.89 -23.54
C TYR A 71 -7.80 28.45 -22.21
N LEU A 72 -8.71 28.80 -21.29
CA LEU A 72 -8.34 29.37 -20.00
C LEU A 72 -7.51 28.40 -19.16
N ALA A 73 -7.79 27.10 -19.23
CA ALA A 73 -7.00 26.09 -18.54
C ALA A 73 -5.59 25.94 -19.12
N LYS A 74 -5.46 25.94 -20.46
CA LYS A 74 -4.17 25.82 -21.15
C LYS A 74 -3.23 27.00 -20.89
N GLU A 75 -3.78 28.21 -20.88
CA GLU A 75 -3.02 29.44 -20.60
C GLU A 75 -2.79 29.65 -19.09
N GLY A 76 -3.37 28.81 -18.23
CA GLY A 76 -3.16 28.83 -16.77
C GLY A 76 -3.98 29.85 -16.00
N TYR A 77 -5.03 30.43 -16.59
CA TYR A 77 -5.96 31.37 -15.93
C TYR A 77 -6.91 30.67 -14.94
N ILE A 78 -7.20 29.39 -15.16
CA ILE A 78 -7.98 28.57 -14.23
C ILE A 78 -7.16 27.34 -13.80
N THR A 79 -7.33 26.94 -12.53
CA THR A 79 -6.69 25.73 -12.01
C THR A 79 -7.42 24.47 -12.49
N ALA A 80 -6.79 23.30 -12.31
CA ALA A 80 -7.40 22.03 -12.67
C ALA A 80 -8.72 21.74 -11.92
N GLU A 81 -8.83 22.19 -10.67
CA GLU A 81 -10.05 22.05 -9.86
C GLU A 81 -11.20 22.88 -10.43
N VAL A 82 -10.92 24.16 -10.72
CA VAL A 82 -11.90 25.08 -11.32
C VAL A 82 -12.33 24.61 -12.71
N GLN A 83 -11.40 24.06 -13.50
CA GLN A 83 -11.73 23.48 -14.80
C GLN A 83 -12.74 22.33 -14.66
N ARG A 84 -12.54 21.43 -13.68
CA ARG A 84 -13.47 20.31 -13.45
C ARG A 84 -14.85 20.78 -13.00
N ASP A 85 -14.91 21.85 -12.20
CA ASP A 85 -16.18 22.46 -11.81
C ASP A 85 -16.95 22.98 -13.05
N PHE A 86 -16.27 23.72 -13.93
CA PHE A 86 -16.86 24.18 -15.19
C PHE A 86 -17.25 23.02 -16.12
N ASP A 87 -16.41 21.99 -16.24
CA ASP A 87 -16.71 20.79 -17.01
C ASP A 87 -17.91 20.02 -16.42
N THR A 88 -18.07 19.97 -15.10
CA THR A 88 -19.23 19.35 -14.44
C THR A 88 -20.53 20.07 -14.78
N VAL A 89 -20.53 21.41 -14.75
CA VAL A 89 -21.67 22.23 -15.22
C VAL A 89 -21.95 21.98 -16.70
N ARG A 90 -20.90 21.90 -17.52
CA ARG A 90 -21.02 21.65 -18.97
C ARG A 90 -21.64 20.28 -19.25
N PHE A 91 -21.13 19.19 -18.67
CA PHE A 91 -21.63 17.83 -18.90
C PHE A 91 -23.08 17.67 -18.45
N THR A 92 -23.38 18.10 -17.22
CA THR A 92 -24.74 18.00 -16.65
C THR A 92 -25.72 18.91 -17.41
N GLY A 93 -25.29 20.12 -17.74
CA GLY A 93 -26.09 21.09 -18.50
C GLY A 93 -26.43 20.63 -19.91
N ASN A 94 -25.50 19.97 -20.60
CA ASN A 94 -25.74 19.39 -21.92
C ASN A 94 -26.72 18.21 -21.86
N LYS A 95 -26.57 17.33 -20.86
CA LYS A 95 -27.48 16.19 -20.67
C LYS A 95 -28.94 16.67 -20.51
N ALA A 96 -29.16 17.69 -19.69
CA ALA A 96 -30.49 18.30 -19.52
C ALA A 96 -31.03 19.01 -20.77
N ALA A 97 -30.15 19.58 -21.60
CA ALA A 97 -30.55 20.30 -22.81
C ALA A 97 -30.92 19.38 -23.99
N HIS A 98 -30.30 18.20 -24.08
CA HIS A 98 -30.49 17.25 -25.19
C HIS A 98 -31.51 16.15 -24.89
N ASP A 99 -31.73 15.80 -23.62
CA ASP A 99 -32.74 14.83 -23.20
C ASP A 99 -33.95 15.56 -22.58
N GLY A 100 -35.02 15.71 -23.38
CA GLY A 100 -36.26 16.37 -22.95
C GLY A 100 -37.03 15.65 -21.83
N SER A 101 -36.55 14.48 -21.38
CA SER A 101 -37.08 13.74 -20.23
C SER A 101 -36.19 13.82 -18.98
N PHE A 102 -35.03 14.49 -19.07
CA PHE A 102 -34.08 14.60 -17.98
C PHE A 102 -34.55 15.59 -16.91
N ASN A 103 -35.17 15.06 -15.86
CA ASN A 103 -35.66 15.83 -14.70
C ASN A 103 -35.09 15.27 -13.39
N ASP A 104 -33.78 15.44 -13.22
CA ASP A 104 -33.04 14.89 -12.08
C ASP A 104 -32.71 15.98 -11.05
N ILE A 105 -33.42 15.96 -9.91
CA ILE A 105 -33.22 16.91 -8.82
C ILE A 105 -31.84 16.75 -8.17
N SER A 106 -31.27 15.53 -8.15
CA SER A 106 -29.94 15.30 -7.59
C SER A 106 -28.85 16.00 -8.38
N ALA A 107 -28.96 15.95 -9.72
CA ALA A 107 -28.10 16.68 -10.64
C ALA A 107 -28.19 18.21 -10.41
N ALA A 108 -29.39 18.74 -10.11
CA ALA A 108 -29.55 20.15 -9.77
C ALA A 108 -28.86 20.51 -8.43
N PHE A 109 -29.03 19.72 -7.37
CA PHE A 109 -28.33 19.94 -6.09
C PHE A 109 -26.81 19.90 -6.22
N LYS A 110 -26.30 18.96 -7.02
CA LYS A 110 -24.88 18.86 -7.35
C LYS A 110 -24.38 20.12 -8.05
N LEU A 111 -25.09 20.61 -9.08
CA LEU A 111 -24.71 21.85 -9.74
C LEU A 111 -24.80 23.07 -8.82
N HIS A 112 -25.71 23.11 -7.86
CA HIS A 112 -25.78 24.17 -6.86
C HIS A 112 -24.47 24.27 -6.06
N LYS A 113 -23.94 23.13 -5.59
CA LYS A 113 -22.64 23.07 -4.90
C LYS A 113 -21.49 23.53 -5.80
N VAL A 114 -21.44 23.02 -7.03
CA VAL A 114 -20.40 23.38 -8.02
C VAL A 114 -20.45 24.88 -8.36
N MET A 115 -21.64 25.48 -8.49
CA MET A 115 -21.78 26.92 -8.71
C MET A 115 -21.23 27.74 -7.55
N HIS A 116 -21.40 27.27 -6.30
CA HIS A 116 -20.80 27.90 -5.14
C HIS A 116 -19.27 27.86 -5.21
N ASN A 117 -18.67 26.71 -5.51
CA ASN A 117 -17.21 26.59 -5.68
C ASN A 117 -16.66 27.56 -6.74
N ILE A 118 -17.31 27.62 -7.93
CA ILE A 118 -16.93 28.54 -9.01
C ILE A 118 -17.03 30.00 -8.55
N ALA A 119 -18.09 30.36 -7.82
CA ALA A 119 -18.28 31.71 -7.33
C ALA A 119 -17.26 32.09 -6.25
N VAL A 120 -16.92 31.16 -5.35
CA VAL A 120 -15.86 31.35 -4.35
C VAL A 120 -14.53 31.61 -5.06
N TRP A 121 -14.16 30.76 -6.02
CA TRP A 121 -12.94 30.94 -6.80
C TRP A 121 -12.88 32.30 -7.51
N LEU A 122 -13.94 32.67 -8.24
CA LEU A 122 -14.00 33.94 -8.96
C LEU A 122 -13.81 35.11 -7.99
N TYR A 123 -14.48 35.06 -6.84
CA TYR A 123 -14.40 36.10 -5.84
C TYR A 123 -12.97 36.20 -5.27
N GLU A 124 -12.34 35.07 -4.93
CA GLU A 124 -10.98 35.03 -4.38
C GLU A 124 -9.92 35.56 -5.35
N VAL A 125 -10.10 35.34 -6.65
CA VAL A 125 -9.13 35.75 -7.67
C VAL A 125 -9.36 37.19 -8.17
N TYR A 126 -10.60 37.60 -8.39
CA TYR A 126 -10.94 38.85 -9.09
C TYR A 126 -11.54 39.94 -8.18
N SER A 127 -11.86 39.65 -6.91
CA SER A 127 -12.36 40.66 -5.98
C SER A 127 -11.22 41.26 -5.14
N PRO A 128 -11.08 42.59 -5.06
CA PRO A 128 -10.14 43.24 -4.14
C PRO A 128 -10.64 43.23 -2.67
N GLU A 129 -11.89 42.82 -2.44
CA GLU A 129 -12.54 42.89 -1.12
C GLU A 129 -12.32 41.62 -0.28
N GLN A 130 -11.76 41.77 0.91
CA GLN A 130 -11.61 40.68 1.90
C GLN A 130 -12.90 40.46 2.70
N LEU A 131 -14.01 40.20 2.02
CA LEU A 131 -15.27 39.84 2.67
C LEU A 131 -15.19 38.37 3.13
N LYS A 132 -15.85 38.08 4.26
CA LYS A 132 -16.00 36.70 4.73
C LYS A 132 -17.04 36.00 3.85
N ILE A 133 -16.56 35.18 2.92
CA ILE A 133 -17.40 34.38 2.01
C ILE A 133 -18.34 33.48 2.85
N PRO A 134 -19.66 33.47 2.57
CA PRO A 134 -20.59 32.57 3.24
C PRO A 134 -20.23 31.10 3.00
N ALA A 135 -20.26 30.29 4.06
CA ALA A 135 -20.17 28.84 3.91
C ALA A 135 -21.34 28.33 3.06
N TYR A 136 -21.11 27.25 2.31
CA TYR A 136 -22.14 26.62 1.49
C TYR A 136 -23.34 26.18 2.35
N GLU A 137 -24.55 26.52 1.92
CA GLU A 137 -25.80 26.05 2.50
C GLU A 137 -26.61 25.32 1.43
N HIS A 138 -27.26 24.23 1.81
CA HIS A 138 -28.16 23.51 0.90
C HIS A 138 -29.40 24.35 0.59
N PRO A 139 -29.87 24.32 -0.67
CA PRO A 139 -31.02 25.13 -1.08
C PRO A 139 -32.26 24.60 -0.38
N ARG A 140 -33.13 25.49 0.10
CA ARG A 140 -34.35 25.15 0.84
C ARG A 140 -35.58 25.42 -0.02
N PRO A 141 -36.63 24.59 0.07
CA PRO A 141 -37.86 24.85 -0.68
C PRO A 141 -38.49 26.18 -0.23
N ALA A 142 -38.92 26.99 -1.19
CA ALA A 142 -39.66 28.22 -0.93
C ALA A 142 -41.02 27.85 -0.28
N GLN A 143 -41.43 28.61 0.74
CA GLN A 143 -42.69 28.38 1.44
C GLN A 143 -43.90 28.43 0.49
N SER A 144 -44.56 27.29 0.24
CA SER A 144 -45.99 27.16 -0.11
C SER A 144 -46.45 25.68 -0.18
N ASN A 145 -47.46 25.35 0.65
CA ASN A 145 -48.25 24.11 0.77
C ASN A 145 -47.69 22.99 1.67
N GLU A 146 -48.04 23.11 2.96
CA GLU A 146 -47.76 22.23 4.09
C GLU A 146 -48.62 20.95 4.04
N SER A 147 -47.99 19.81 3.74
CA SER A 147 -48.14 18.51 4.45
C SER A 147 -47.50 17.39 3.61
N ASP A 148 -47.91 17.23 2.35
CA ASP A 148 -47.48 16.09 1.53
C ASP A 148 -46.06 16.23 0.94
N ILE A 149 -45.66 17.45 0.57
CA ILE A 149 -44.32 17.72 0.01
C ILE A 149 -43.26 17.74 1.14
N GLN A 150 -43.63 18.15 2.36
CA GLN A 150 -42.68 18.22 3.47
C GLN A 150 -42.25 16.84 3.97
N GLU A 151 -43.10 15.81 3.94
CA GLU A 151 -42.72 14.45 4.34
C GLU A 151 -41.84 13.78 3.28
N MET A 152 -42.16 13.91 2.00
CA MET A 152 -41.32 13.38 0.90
C MET A 152 -39.99 14.12 0.78
N VAL A 153 -39.99 15.45 0.90
CA VAL A 153 -38.77 16.27 0.81
C VAL A 153 -37.93 16.11 2.08
N LYS A 154 -38.51 16.02 3.29
CA LYS A 154 -37.72 15.66 4.48
C LYS A 154 -37.13 14.27 4.34
N ALA A 155 -37.88 13.28 3.86
CA ALA A 155 -37.35 11.92 3.70
C ALA A 155 -36.16 11.88 2.71
N GLN A 156 -36.27 12.56 1.55
CA GLN A 156 -35.17 12.62 0.58
C GLN A 156 -34.01 13.49 1.04
N VAL A 157 -34.27 14.65 1.64
CA VAL A 157 -33.22 15.56 2.15
C VAL A 157 -32.51 14.92 3.34
N MET A 158 -33.20 14.17 4.21
CA MET A 158 -32.61 13.46 5.34
C MET A 158 -31.85 12.20 4.92
N GLN A 159 -32.27 11.52 3.83
CA GLN A 159 -31.47 10.48 3.16
C GLN A 159 -30.21 11.03 2.46
N LEU A 160 -30.27 12.25 1.91
CA LEU A 160 -29.15 12.92 1.22
C LEU A 160 -28.14 13.57 2.21
N ILE A 161 -28.55 13.90 3.44
CA ILE A 161 -27.71 14.54 4.48
C ILE A 161 -26.98 13.48 5.35
N GLY A 162 -26.24 12.57 4.71
CA GLY A 162 -25.19 11.82 5.39
C GLY A 162 -24.20 12.80 6.06
N THR A 163 -24.13 12.75 7.38
CA THR A 163 -23.52 13.73 8.31
C THR A 163 -22.27 14.51 7.85
N THR A 164 -22.36 15.86 7.95
CA THR A 164 -21.21 16.75 8.25
C THR A 164 -20.85 16.66 9.73
N ASN A 165 -19.65 16.16 10.04
CA ASN A 165 -19.12 16.08 11.42
C ASN A 165 -19.00 17.48 12.08
N LYS A 166 -19.62 17.62 13.24
CA LYS A 166 -19.13 18.49 14.32
C LYS A 166 -18.77 17.59 15.50
N ASP A 167 -17.50 17.65 15.89
CA ASP A 167 -16.94 16.96 17.04
C ASP A 167 -17.81 17.13 18.29
N ASN A 168 -18.23 16.02 18.89
CA ASN A 168 -18.57 15.95 20.31
C ASN A 168 -18.24 14.55 20.84
N VAL A 169 -17.15 14.49 21.60
CA VAL A 169 -16.78 13.34 22.42
C VAL A 169 -17.85 13.16 23.50
N LYS A 170 -18.68 12.12 23.39
CA LYS A 170 -19.42 11.56 24.53
C LYS A 170 -18.73 10.28 24.97
N LYS A 171 -18.39 10.24 26.26
CA LYS A 171 -17.89 9.04 26.95
C LYS A 171 -19.04 8.03 27.02
N GLU A 172 -18.82 6.83 26.51
CA GLU A 172 -19.70 5.68 26.72
C GLU A 172 -19.38 5.04 28.07
N GLU A 173 -20.39 4.92 28.92
CA GLU A 173 -20.38 4.05 30.10
C GLU A 173 -20.92 2.66 29.72
N PRO A 174 -20.45 1.57 30.37
CA PRO A 174 -20.82 0.22 29.98
C PRO A 174 -22.23 -0.11 30.50
N ILE A 175 -23.15 -0.45 29.58
CA ILE A 175 -24.42 -1.08 29.93
C ILE A 175 -24.26 -2.59 29.70
N ILE A 176 -24.45 -3.34 30.78
CA ILE A 176 -24.55 -4.81 30.77
C ILE A 176 -26.04 -5.13 30.67
N GLU A 177 -26.50 -5.70 29.55
CA GLU A 177 -27.78 -6.41 29.50
C GLU A 177 -27.66 -7.73 28.75
N ASP A 178 -28.53 -8.65 29.18
CA ASP A 178 -28.43 -10.10 29.06
C ASP A 178 -28.62 -10.68 27.65
N VAL A 179 -27.95 -11.82 27.50
CA VAL A 179 -27.92 -12.79 26.40
C VAL A 179 -29.31 -13.13 25.83
N ALA A 180 -29.58 -12.70 24.60
CA ALA A 180 -30.60 -13.29 23.72
C ALA A 180 -30.06 -13.34 22.28
N GLU A 181 -29.86 -14.55 21.74
CA GLU A 181 -29.54 -14.90 20.33
C GLU A 181 -29.29 -13.72 19.36
N GLU A 182 -28.13 -13.06 19.48
CA GLU A 182 -27.83 -11.84 18.74
C GLU A 182 -27.10 -12.12 17.42
N SER A 183 -27.65 -11.61 16.32
CA SER A 183 -26.94 -11.51 15.05
C SER A 183 -25.62 -10.76 15.21
N ILE A 184 -24.56 -11.18 14.50
CA ILE A 184 -23.22 -10.56 14.53
C ILE A 184 -23.26 -9.03 14.28
N LEU A 185 -24.31 -8.54 13.59
CA LEU A 185 -24.58 -7.12 13.40
C LEU A 185 -25.62 -6.63 14.42
N CYS A 186 -25.22 -5.70 15.30
CA CYS A 186 -26.16 -4.93 16.13
C CYS A 186 -26.85 -3.87 15.27
N LYS A 187 -28.19 -3.84 15.28
CA LYS A 187 -29.03 -2.91 14.52
C LYS A 187 -29.54 -1.77 15.40
N ASP A 188 -28.61 -0.97 15.90
CA ASP A 188 -28.81 0.06 16.94
C ASP A 188 -28.55 1.50 16.45
N LEU A 189 -28.17 1.67 15.18
CA LEU A 189 -27.93 2.99 14.59
C LEU A 189 -29.22 3.77 14.30
N SER A 190 -29.10 5.10 14.31
CA SER A 190 -30.19 6.02 13.99
C SER A 190 -30.44 6.16 12.48
N GLU A 191 -31.62 6.66 12.08
CA GLU A 191 -31.96 6.86 10.66
C GLU A 191 -30.93 7.75 9.95
N GLY A 192 -30.33 7.25 8.87
CA GLY A 192 -29.32 7.94 8.06
C GLY A 192 -27.86 7.61 8.40
N GLU A 193 -27.60 6.83 9.44
CA GLU A 193 -26.26 6.33 9.76
C GLU A 193 -25.95 5.02 9.01
N SER A 194 -24.73 4.90 8.49
CA SER A 194 -24.29 3.72 7.73
C SER A 194 -23.70 2.64 8.65
N TYR A 195 -24.31 1.46 8.63
CA TYR A 195 -23.80 0.28 9.31
C TYR A 195 -22.47 -0.17 8.70
N LEU A 196 -22.33 -0.10 7.38
CA LEU A 196 -21.10 -0.52 6.69
C LEU A 196 -19.92 0.38 7.10
N LEU A 197 -20.14 1.69 7.17
CA LEU A 197 -19.12 2.63 7.63
C LEU A 197 -18.69 2.35 9.08
N ARG A 198 -19.64 1.99 9.97
CA ARG A 198 -19.32 1.62 11.34
C ARG A 198 -18.42 0.40 11.39
N GLU A 199 -18.79 -0.69 10.70
CA GLU A 199 -18.00 -1.92 10.70
C GLU A 199 -16.61 -1.70 10.08
N LEU A 200 -16.51 -0.93 8.99
CA LEU A 200 -15.22 -0.61 8.36
C LEU A 200 -14.33 0.27 9.24
N LYS A 201 -14.89 1.18 10.05
CA LYS A 201 -14.11 1.98 11.01
C LYS A 201 -13.47 1.12 12.11
N ARG A 202 -13.98 -0.08 12.38
CA ARG A 202 -13.35 -1.04 13.32
C ARG A 202 -12.02 -1.59 12.81
N LEU A 203 -11.74 -1.45 11.51
CA LEU A 203 -10.46 -1.83 10.91
C LEU A 203 -9.36 -0.78 11.13
N GLN A 204 -9.73 0.44 11.52
CA GLN A 204 -8.77 1.54 11.73
C GLN A 204 -8.01 1.39 13.04
N ASP A 205 -6.78 1.91 13.05
CA ASP A 205 -5.88 1.88 14.20
C ASP A 205 -6.40 2.63 15.43
N SER A 206 -7.29 3.61 15.23
CA SER A 206 -7.89 4.40 16.31
C SER A 206 -9.11 3.75 16.98
N SER A 207 -9.54 2.56 16.51
CA SER A 207 -10.72 1.89 17.05
C SER A 207 -10.44 1.27 18.43
N GLN A 208 -11.47 1.17 19.28
CA GLN A 208 -11.34 0.47 20.57
C GLN A 208 -10.98 -1.02 20.38
N GLU A 209 -11.38 -1.63 19.27
CA GLU A 209 -10.99 -2.99 18.89
C GLU A 209 -9.47 -3.14 18.67
N ALA A 210 -8.80 -2.05 18.27
CA ALA A 210 -7.36 -1.97 18.11
C ALA A 210 -6.58 -1.85 19.45
N ILE A 211 -7.29 -1.66 20.57
CA ILE A 211 -6.70 -1.72 21.92
C ILE A 211 -6.68 -3.19 22.36
N GLU A 212 -5.48 -3.73 22.61
CA GLU A 212 -5.27 -5.10 23.05
C GLU A 212 -5.68 -5.28 24.52
N ASN A 213 -6.99 -5.34 24.80
CA ASN A 213 -7.45 -5.82 26.11
C ASN A 213 -7.17 -7.32 26.22
N ALA A 214 -6.12 -7.69 26.94
CA ALA A 214 -5.61 -9.06 27.10
C ALA A 214 -6.62 -10.07 27.71
N ASN A 215 -7.78 -9.60 28.20
CA ASN A 215 -8.73 -10.41 28.96
C ASN A 215 -10.07 -10.69 28.24
N ALA A 216 -10.33 -10.12 27.07
CA ALA A 216 -11.56 -10.38 26.32
C ALA A 216 -11.30 -10.44 24.80
N PHE A 217 -11.60 -11.57 24.19
CA PHE A 217 -11.55 -11.74 22.74
C PHE A 217 -12.95 -11.41 22.20
N SER A 218 -13.08 -10.32 21.43
CA SER A 218 -14.38 -9.91 20.90
C SER A 218 -14.86 -10.89 19.81
N GLN A 219 -16.17 -11.00 19.60
CA GLN A 219 -16.73 -11.80 18.49
C GLN A 219 -16.16 -11.36 17.14
N PHE A 220 -15.87 -10.07 16.98
CA PHE A 220 -15.22 -9.52 15.79
C PHE A 220 -13.78 -10.02 15.63
N LYS A 221 -12.97 -10.03 16.69
CA LYS A 221 -11.62 -10.61 16.66
C LYS A 221 -11.64 -12.09 16.30
N LYS A 222 -12.66 -12.82 16.76
CA LYS A 222 -12.90 -14.22 16.37
C LYS A 222 -13.27 -14.37 14.91
N TYR A 223 -14.12 -13.51 14.39
CA TYR A 223 -14.45 -13.50 12.97
C TYR A 223 -13.24 -13.16 12.09
N MET A 224 -12.47 -12.13 12.44
CA MET A 224 -11.32 -11.65 11.66
C MET A 224 -10.06 -12.51 11.83
N HIS A 225 -10.04 -13.45 12.78
CA HIS A 225 -8.91 -14.35 12.97
C HIS A 225 -8.68 -15.22 11.70
N VAL A 226 -7.42 -15.26 11.27
CA VAL A 226 -6.94 -16.10 10.18
C VAL A 226 -5.85 -16.98 10.74
N GLU A 227 -6.03 -18.29 10.60
CA GLU A 227 -5.04 -19.28 11.04
C GLU A 227 -3.76 -19.13 10.22
N ARG A 228 -2.61 -19.14 10.91
CA ARG A 228 -1.28 -19.03 10.30
C ARG A 228 -0.45 -20.26 10.65
N LYS A 229 0.52 -20.62 9.81
CA LYS A 229 1.39 -21.77 10.07
C LYS A 229 2.08 -21.72 11.45
N ILE A 230 2.49 -20.53 11.89
CA ILE A 230 3.06 -20.31 13.22
C ILE A 230 2.14 -20.78 14.37
N GLN A 231 0.82 -20.65 14.19
CA GLN A 231 -0.15 -21.15 15.15
C GLN A 231 -0.15 -22.68 15.14
N THR A 232 -0.20 -23.31 13.97
CA THR A 232 -0.17 -24.77 13.85
C THR A 232 1.13 -25.36 14.44
N ASP A 233 2.26 -24.67 14.26
CA ASP A 233 3.55 -25.10 14.82
C ASP A 233 3.60 -24.93 16.34
N LEU A 234 3.05 -23.83 16.90
CA LEU A 234 2.88 -23.67 18.34
C LEU A 234 1.97 -24.74 18.94
N GLU A 235 0.82 -25.00 18.30
CA GLU A 235 -0.10 -26.05 18.73
C GLU A 235 0.58 -27.42 18.73
N ARG A 236 1.42 -27.73 17.73
CA ARG A 236 2.21 -28.98 17.70
C ARG A 236 3.18 -29.09 18.87
N ILE A 237 3.87 -28.00 19.24
CA ILE A 237 4.78 -27.97 20.40
C ILE A 237 3.99 -28.18 21.70
N LEU A 238 2.86 -27.49 21.87
CA LEU A 238 2.01 -27.63 23.05
C LEU A 238 1.49 -29.06 23.22
N VAL A 239 1.05 -29.70 22.13
CA VAL A 239 0.62 -31.10 22.14
C VAL A 239 1.78 -32.03 22.52
N LYS A 240 2.96 -31.85 21.90
CA LYS A 240 4.17 -32.65 22.21
C LYS A 240 4.56 -32.54 23.68
N ASN A 241 4.49 -31.35 24.25
CA ASN A 241 4.94 -31.09 25.62
C ASN A 241 3.89 -31.44 26.68
N LYS A 242 2.65 -31.75 26.29
CA LYS A 242 1.57 -32.16 27.21
C LYS A 242 1.89 -33.49 27.91
N GLU A 243 2.56 -34.41 27.23
CA GLU A 243 2.91 -35.74 27.74
C GLU A 243 4.21 -35.77 28.58
N LEU A 244 5.01 -34.70 28.53
CA LEU A 244 6.28 -34.60 29.25
C LEU A 244 6.05 -34.04 30.66
N ASN A 245 6.55 -34.77 31.67
CA ASN A 245 6.54 -34.37 33.09
C ASN A 245 7.80 -33.57 33.50
N SER A 246 8.38 -32.82 32.57
CA SER A 246 9.56 -31.99 32.77
C SER A 246 9.22 -30.50 32.68
N SER A 247 10.11 -29.64 33.19
CA SER A 247 10.10 -28.20 32.89
C SER A 247 10.09 -27.97 31.38
N SER A 248 9.29 -27.00 30.93
CA SER A 248 9.17 -26.63 29.52
C SER A 248 9.02 -25.11 29.41
N LEU A 249 9.96 -24.47 28.71
CA LEU A 249 9.92 -23.04 28.41
C LEU A 249 9.70 -22.85 26.92
N ILE A 250 8.59 -22.21 26.56
CA ILE A 250 8.27 -21.83 25.18
C ILE A 250 8.52 -20.33 25.01
N LEU A 251 9.49 -19.97 24.18
CA LEU A 251 9.82 -18.60 23.83
C LEU A 251 9.14 -18.19 22.53
N LEU A 252 8.21 -17.24 22.61
CA LEU A 252 7.58 -16.61 21.46
C LEU A 252 8.32 -15.31 21.14
N CYS A 253 9.26 -15.37 20.21
CA CYS A 253 10.15 -14.27 19.86
C CYS A 253 9.62 -13.49 18.66
N GLY A 254 9.51 -12.17 18.76
CA GLY A 254 9.10 -11.32 17.64
C GLY A 254 9.08 -9.84 17.95
N SER A 255 8.77 -9.01 16.97
CA SER A 255 8.60 -7.56 17.09
C SER A 255 7.21 -7.18 17.60
N VAL A 256 7.04 -5.90 17.97
CA VAL A 256 5.74 -5.33 18.34
C VAL A 256 4.80 -5.38 17.13
N GLY A 257 3.57 -5.85 17.32
CA GLY A 257 2.57 -5.94 16.24
C GLY A 257 2.58 -7.25 15.43
N ASP A 258 3.47 -8.20 15.72
CA ASP A 258 3.52 -9.51 15.04
C ASP A 258 2.35 -10.45 15.40
N GLY A 259 1.50 -10.05 16.36
CA GLY A 259 0.32 -10.81 16.77
C GLY A 259 0.58 -11.84 17.88
N LYS A 260 1.68 -11.72 18.63
CA LYS A 260 2.01 -12.61 19.76
C LYS A 260 0.88 -12.65 20.81
N SER A 261 0.44 -11.48 21.27
CA SER A 261 -0.66 -11.33 22.23
C SER A 261 -1.97 -11.90 21.68
N HIS A 262 -2.26 -11.64 20.40
CA HIS A 262 -3.46 -12.14 19.72
C HIS A 262 -3.49 -13.67 19.65
N LEU A 263 -2.36 -14.30 19.32
CA LEU A 263 -2.24 -15.76 19.27
C LEU A 263 -2.50 -16.40 20.64
N LEU A 264 -1.92 -15.83 21.70
CA LEU A 264 -2.11 -16.32 23.06
C LEU A 264 -3.54 -16.10 23.57
N ALA A 265 -4.14 -14.95 23.28
CA ALA A 265 -5.54 -14.67 23.59
C ALA A 265 -6.49 -15.64 22.87
N TYR A 266 -6.24 -15.91 21.59
CA TYR A 266 -7.02 -16.86 20.80
C TYR A 266 -6.96 -18.28 21.39
N LEU A 267 -5.76 -18.76 21.73
CA LEU A 267 -5.57 -20.10 22.33
C LEU A 267 -6.25 -20.21 23.70
N LYS A 268 -6.17 -19.16 24.53
CA LYS A 268 -6.81 -19.12 25.86
C LYS A 268 -8.33 -19.27 25.78
N GLU A 269 -8.96 -18.69 24.77
CA GLU A 269 -10.42 -18.74 24.63
C GLU A 269 -10.89 -19.98 23.86
N ASN A 270 -10.24 -20.34 22.75
CA ASN A 270 -10.76 -21.36 21.84
C ASN A 270 -10.14 -22.75 22.07
N LYS A 271 -8.95 -22.85 22.69
CA LYS A 271 -8.24 -24.11 22.96
C LYS A 271 -7.58 -24.13 24.36
N PRO A 272 -8.34 -23.89 25.46
CA PRO A 272 -7.78 -23.81 26.82
C PRO A 272 -7.09 -25.11 27.27
N GLU A 273 -7.54 -26.25 26.74
CA GLU A 273 -6.99 -27.59 27.01
C GLU A 273 -5.52 -27.77 26.60
N LEU A 274 -5.00 -26.95 25.68
CA LEU A 274 -3.59 -26.97 25.26
C LEU A 274 -2.71 -26.14 26.20
N LEU A 275 -3.30 -25.20 26.93
CA LEU A 275 -2.61 -24.27 27.84
C LEU A 275 -2.70 -24.70 29.31
N GLU A 276 -3.39 -25.80 29.58
CA GLU A 276 -3.54 -26.33 30.93
C GLU A 276 -2.16 -26.67 31.53
N GLY A 277 -1.85 -26.05 32.67
CA GLY A 277 -0.55 -26.21 33.35
C GLY A 277 0.55 -25.25 32.90
N TYR A 278 0.33 -24.42 31.87
CA TYR A 278 1.27 -23.38 31.46
C TYR A 278 0.99 -22.04 32.17
N GLN A 279 2.04 -21.39 32.66
CA GLN A 279 1.99 -19.97 33.04
C GLN A 279 2.34 -19.11 31.82
N ILE A 280 1.43 -18.22 31.44
CA ILE A 280 1.58 -17.38 30.25
C ILE A 280 1.95 -15.97 30.67
N PHE A 281 3.05 -15.46 30.13
CA PHE A 281 3.49 -14.08 30.29
C PHE A 281 3.45 -13.39 28.94
N ASN A 282 2.44 -12.52 28.78
CA ASN A 282 2.31 -11.64 27.63
C ASN A 282 3.23 -10.44 27.82
N ASP A 283 4.04 -10.15 26.80
CA ASP A 283 4.86 -8.95 26.70
C ASP A 283 5.76 -8.66 27.91
N ALA A 284 6.89 -9.38 27.99
CA ALA A 284 7.90 -9.19 29.03
C ALA A 284 8.73 -7.88 28.89
N THR A 285 8.16 -6.85 28.25
CA THR A 285 8.76 -5.52 28.12
C THR A 285 8.14 -4.47 29.03
N GLU A 286 6.95 -4.74 29.60
CA GLU A 286 6.34 -3.88 30.62
C GLU A 286 6.63 -4.42 32.03
N SER A 287 7.11 -3.55 32.91
CA SER A 287 7.28 -3.87 34.33
C SER A 287 5.91 -4.17 34.95
N PHE A 288 5.70 -5.37 35.52
CA PHE A 288 4.49 -5.69 36.28
C PHE A 288 4.33 -4.85 37.57
N SER A 289 5.23 -3.90 37.83
CA SER A 289 5.22 -3.00 38.98
C SER A 289 5.96 -1.68 38.65
N PRO A 290 5.49 -0.50 39.10
CA PRO A 290 6.09 0.81 38.79
C PRO A 290 7.56 1.00 39.21
N ASN A 291 8.11 0.08 40.01
CA ASN A 291 9.43 0.17 40.63
C ASN A 291 10.40 -0.95 40.20
N LYS A 292 10.04 -1.80 39.22
CA LYS A 292 10.89 -2.91 38.75
C LYS A 292 11.36 -2.70 37.33
N ASN A 293 12.59 -3.13 37.01
CA ASN A 293 13.09 -3.15 35.64
C ASN A 293 12.64 -4.44 34.90
N ALA A 294 12.49 -4.37 33.57
CA ALA A 294 12.08 -5.52 32.74
C ALA A 294 13.02 -6.74 32.88
N MET A 295 14.32 -6.51 33.11
CA MET A 295 15.31 -7.58 33.32
C MET A 295 15.11 -8.32 34.65
N GLU A 296 14.83 -7.60 35.74
CA GLU A 296 14.53 -8.19 37.06
C GLU A 296 13.26 -9.04 37.00
N THR A 297 12.26 -8.58 36.23
CA THR A 297 11.03 -9.33 35.98
C THR A 297 11.30 -10.62 35.20
N LEU A 298 12.18 -10.57 34.19
CA LEU A 298 12.58 -11.75 33.44
C LEU A 298 13.34 -12.75 34.30
N GLU A 299 14.21 -12.29 35.20
CA GLU A 299 14.91 -13.17 36.16
C GLU A 299 13.93 -13.91 37.06
N GLU A 300 12.89 -13.24 37.57
CA GLU A 300 11.84 -13.88 38.39
C GLU A 300 11.04 -14.93 37.60
N ILE A 301 10.72 -14.65 36.33
CA ILE A 301 9.97 -15.59 35.48
C ILE A 301 10.83 -16.80 35.12
N LEU A 302 12.10 -16.59 34.82
CA LEU A 302 13.03 -17.59 34.29
C LEU A 302 13.82 -18.34 35.38
N GLN A 303 13.69 -17.97 36.66
CA GLN A 303 14.37 -18.59 37.81
C GLN A 303 14.34 -20.14 37.79
N ASP A 304 13.18 -20.71 37.48
CA ASP A 304 12.96 -22.17 37.44
C ASP A 304 13.62 -22.87 36.23
N PHE A 305 14.10 -22.10 35.26
CA PHE A 305 14.81 -22.53 34.05
C PHE A 305 16.31 -22.17 34.08
N SER A 306 16.80 -21.67 35.21
CA SER A 306 18.23 -21.49 35.46
C SER A 306 18.96 -22.84 35.45
N ASP A 307 20.27 -22.81 35.18
CA ASP A 307 21.10 -24.04 35.13
C ASP A 307 21.05 -24.82 36.46
N GLN A 308 20.80 -24.14 37.58
CA GLN A 308 20.68 -24.73 38.91
C GLN A 308 19.37 -25.49 39.14
N SER A 309 18.28 -25.10 38.47
CA SER A 309 16.91 -25.51 38.81
C SER A 309 16.20 -26.29 37.71
N ILE A 310 16.67 -26.20 36.45
CA ILE A 310 15.97 -26.73 35.27
C ILE A 310 15.69 -28.24 35.34
N GLY A 311 16.59 -29.03 35.94
CA GLY A 311 16.45 -30.48 36.08
C GLY A 311 15.54 -30.93 37.24
N GLN A 312 15.09 -30.01 38.11
CA GLN A 312 14.26 -30.31 39.28
C GLN A 312 12.86 -29.68 39.18
N SER A 313 12.69 -28.70 38.30
CA SER A 313 11.42 -28.02 38.09
C SER A 313 10.51 -28.79 37.14
N ASN A 314 9.20 -28.75 37.43
CA ASN A 314 8.14 -29.22 36.53
C ASN A 314 7.31 -28.05 35.99
N LYS A 315 7.82 -26.82 36.12
CA LYS A 315 7.09 -25.62 35.73
C LYS A 315 7.09 -25.48 34.20
N LYS A 316 5.93 -25.16 33.65
CA LYS A 316 5.75 -24.92 32.22
C LYS A 316 5.42 -23.45 32.00
N VAL A 317 6.18 -22.76 31.16
CA VAL A 317 6.05 -21.32 30.94
C VAL A 317 6.01 -21.01 29.45
N ILE A 318 5.10 -20.13 29.05
CA ILE A 318 5.08 -19.50 27.73
C ILE A 318 5.42 -18.03 27.92
N LEU A 319 6.51 -17.60 27.29
CA LEU A 319 7.03 -16.24 27.40
C LEU A 319 7.03 -15.56 26.03
N ALA A 320 6.19 -14.54 25.86
CA ALA A 320 6.24 -13.67 24.70
C ALA A 320 7.24 -12.52 24.93
N ILE A 321 8.30 -12.48 24.12
CA ILE A 321 9.42 -11.55 24.31
C ILE A 321 9.88 -10.92 22.99
N ASN A 322 10.39 -9.69 23.08
CA ASN A 322 11.07 -9.04 21.96
C ASN A 322 12.49 -9.61 21.81
N MET A 323 12.92 -9.93 20.58
CA MET A 323 14.27 -10.44 20.27
C MET A 323 15.38 -9.59 20.89
N GLY A 324 15.26 -8.25 20.87
CA GLY A 324 16.27 -7.37 21.46
C GLY A 324 16.36 -7.50 22.99
N VAL A 325 15.23 -7.71 23.66
CA VAL A 325 15.18 -7.91 25.12
C VAL A 325 15.75 -9.28 25.49
N LEU A 326 15.44 -10.31 24.71
CA LEU A 326 16.03 -11.64 24.88
C LEU A 326 17.55 -11.60 24.71
N HIS A 327 18.04 -10.94 23.67
CA HIS A 327 19.49 -10.77 23.43
C HIS A 327 20.17 -10.07 24.62
N ASN A 328 19.58 -9.00 25.13
CA ASN A 328 20.13 -8.28 26.28
C ASN A 328 20.16 -9.16 27.53
N PHE A 329 19.10 -9.95 27.77
CA PHE A 329 19.03 -10.87 28.90
C PHE A 329 20.15 -11.92 28.86
N ILE A 330 20.31 -12.66 27.75
CA ILE A 330 21.33 -13.71 27.63
C ILE A 330 22.78 -13.19 27.65
N THR A 331 22.97 -11.90 27.36
CA THR A 331 24.30 -11.25 27.36
C THR A 331 24.64 -10.64 28.72
N LEU A 332 23.65 -10.40 29.58
CA LEU A 332 23.85 -9.82 30.91
C LEU A 332 24.38 -10.87 31.90
N ASN A 333 25.27 -10.42 32.79
CA ASN A 333 25.70 -11.23 33.91
C ASN A 333 24.70 -11.03 35.06
N HIS A 334 23.98 -12.08 35.41
CA HIS A 334 23.01 -12.07 36.51
C HIS A 334 23.70 -12.37 37.85
N GLU A 335 23.26 -11.73 38.93
CA GLU A 335 23.92 -11.83 40.24
C GLU A 335 23.58 -13.15 40.98
N GLU A 336 22.35 -13.65 40.85
CA GLU A 336 21.84 -14.80 41.62
C GLU A 336 21.75 -16.13 40.84
N TYR A 337 21.55 -16.10 39.52
CA TYR A 337 21.28 -17.29 38.69
C TYR A 337 22.15 -17.32 37.43
N THR A 338 22.39 -18.51 36.86
CA THR A 338 23.08 -18.65 35.56
C THR A 338 22.15 -19.26 34.50
N TYR A 339 22.34 -18.83 33.25
CA TYR A 339 21.50 -19.20 32.11
C TYR A 339 22.33 -19.67 30.91
N GLU A 340 23.41 -20.41 31.15
CA GLU A 340 24.30 -20.88 30.08
C GLU A 340 23.63 -21.87 29.14
N ALA A 341 22.75 -22.75 29.65
CA ALA A 341 21.99 -23.68 28.81
C ALA A 341 21.02 -22.93 27.89
N LEU A 342 20.34 -21.90 28.41
CA LEU A 342 19.47 -21.04 27.62
C LEU A 342 20.26 -20.26 26.56
N ASN A 343 21.44 -19.73 26.91
CA ASN A 343 22.29 -19.03 25.96
C ASN A 343 22.77 -19.96 24.82
N ARG A 344 23.25 -21.17 25.16
CA ARG A 344 23.62 -22.21 24.18
C ARG A 344 22.45 -22.60 23.28
N PHE A 345 21.25 -22.70 23.83
CA PHE A 345 20.03 -22.97 23.07
C PHE A 345 19.71 -21.84 22.09
N VAL A 346 19.76 -20.58 22.52
CA VAL A 346 19.47 -19.43 21.66
C VAL A 346 20.54 -19.28 20.57
N ASP A 347 21.82 -19.44 20.90
CA ASP A 347 22.92 -19.44 19.91
C ASP A 347 22.79 -20.61 18.93
N GLY A 348 22.48 -21.81 19.41
CA GLY A 348 22.27 -23.02 18.61
C GLY A 348 21.06 -22.92 17.69
N SER A 349 20.02 -22.20 18.11
CA SER A 349 18.84 -21.91 17.29
C SER A 349 19.18 -21.04 16.08
N GLY A 350 20.25 -20.25 16.14
CA GLY A 350 20.58 -19.29 15.09
C GLY A 350 19.58 -18.13 14.96
N LEU A 351 18.81 -17.82 16.01
CA LEU A 351 17.82 -16.71 16.02
C LEU A 351 18.41 -15.36 15.59
N PHE A 352 19.69 -15.11 15.94
CA PHE A 352 20.42 -13.89 15.57
C PHE A 352 21.33 -14.08 14.35
N SER A 353 21.28 -15.25 13.71
CA SER A 353 22.06 -15.57 12.51
C SER A 353 21.31 -15.18 11.23
N SER A 354 22.00 -15.20 10.08
CA SER A 354 21.38 -15.03 8.76
C SER A 354 20.61 -16.25 8.26
N SER A 355 20.39 -17.25 9.13
CA SER A 355 19.68 -18.49 8.79
C SER A 355 18.24 -18.45 9.30
N ILE A 356 17.34 -19.08 8.55
CA ILE A 356 15.91 -19.11 8.85
C ILE A 356 15.70 -20.06 10.03
N THR A 357 15.08 -19.57 11.11
CA THR A 357 14.72 -20.39 12.27
C THR A 357 13.27 -20.13 12.65
N THR A 358 12.35 -20.84 11.99
CA THR A 358 10.92 -20.76 12.32
C THR A 358 10.57 -21.42 13.65
N CYS A 359 11.16 -22.59 13.91
CA CYS A 359 10.94 -23.39 15.11
C CYS A 359 12.24 -24.12 15.48
N TYR A 360 12.64 -24.03 16.74
CA TYR A 360 13.78 -24.78 17.29
C TYR A 360 13.41 -25.35 18.65
N SER A 361 13.63 -26.64 18.84
CA SER A 361 13.26 -27.36 20.06
C SER A 361 14.44 -28.20 20.53
N GLU A 362 14.87 -28.02 21.77
CA GLU A 362 15.96 -28.76 22.39
C GLU A 362 15.66 -28.97 23.88
N ASP A 363 15.62 -30.23 24.31
CA ASP A 363 15.35 -30.65 25.68
C ASP A 363 14.13 -29.96 26.33
N HIS A 364 14.40 -28.95 27.16
CA HIS A 364 13.43 -28.20 27.98
C HIS A 364 12.99 -26.88 27.34
N PHE A 365 13.60 -26.51 26.20
CA PHE A 365 13.41 -25.22 25.55
C PHE A 365 12.81 -25.38 24.16
N ASP A 366 11.78 -24.58 23.88
CA ASP A 366 11.19 -24.44 22.56
C ASP A 366 11.20 -22.95 22.17
N LEU A 367 11.55 -22.66 20.93
CA LEU A 367 11.61 -21.32 20.38
C LEU A 367 10.81 -21.25 19.10
N ILE A 368 9.97 -20.22 19.00
CA ILE A 368 9.23 -19.87 17.79
C ILE A 368 9.54 -18.42 17.45
N SER A 369 10.11 -18.20 16.27
CA SER A 369 10.40 -16.86 15.74
C SER A 369 9.26 -16.40 14.84
N PHE A 370 8.67 -15.25 15.15
CA PHE A 370 7.68 -14.59 14.28
C PHE A 370 8.33 -13.89 13.09
N GLY A 371 9.61 -13.51 13.18
CA GLY A 371 10.32 -12.74 12.15
C GLY A 371 10.58 -13.51 10.85
N ASP A 372 10.66 -14.83 10.92
CA ASP A 372 10.96 -15.70 9.78
C ASP A 372 9.72 -16.22 9.04
N TYR A 373 8.52 -15.91 9.55
CA TYR A 373 7.27 -16.16 8.84
C TYR A 373 6.91 -14.96 7.99
N HIS A 374 7.01 -15.15 6.68
CA HIS A 374 6.64 -14.11 5.73
C HIS A 374 5.12 -14.01 5.66
N SER A 375 4.62 -12.80 5.40
CA SER A 375 3.19 -12.58 5.15
C SER A 375 2.77 -13.01 3.74
N TYR A 376 3.68 -13.58 2.95
CA TYR A 376 3.46 -14.05 1.59
C TYR A 376 4.29 -15.31 1.33
N GLU A 377 3.83 -16.16 0.41
CA GLU A 377 4.48 -17.37 -0.03
C GLU A 377 5.11 -17.20 -1.42
N LEU A 378 6.21 -17.92 -1.67
CA LEU A 378 6.81 -18.02 -3.02
C LEU A 378 6.36 -19.30 -3.71
N THR A 379 6.01 -19.18 -5.00
CA THR A 379 5.70 -20.31 -5.88
C THR A 379 6.42 -20.16 -7.22
N GLU A 380 6.47 -21.23 -8.01
CA GLU A 380 7.01 -21.20 -9.38
C GLU A 380 6.32 -20.16 -10.28
N LYS A 381 5.03 -19.87 -10.03
CA LYS A 381 4.24 -18.91 -10.81
C LYS A 381 4.39 -17.46 -10.33
N GLY A 382 5.22 -17.24 -9.30
CA GLY A 382 5.38 -15.95 -8.64
C GLY A 382 4.87 -15.96 -7.20
N PRO A 383 4.91 -14.80 -6.54
CA PRO A 383 4.55 -14.71 -5.14
C PRO A 383 3.03 -14.61 -4.97
N GLN A 384 2.52 -15.15 -3.87
CA GLN A 384 1.11 -15.03 -3.48
C GLN A 384 1.02 -14.81 -1.97
N SER A 385 -0.12 -14.34 -1.46
CA SER A 385 -0.33 -14.27 -0.01
C SER A 385 -1.70 -14.82 0.33
N THR A 386 -1.72 -16.05 0.83
CA THR A 386 -2.94 -16.66 1.33
C THR A 386 -3.51 -15.89 2.51
N PHE A 387 -2.63 -15.35 3.38
CA PHE A 387 -3.00 -14.56 4.55
C PHE A 387 -3.76 -13.28 4.19
N PHE A 388 -3.20 -12.40 3.36
CA PHE A 388 -3.86 -11.14 2.99
C PHE A 388 -5.10 -11.36 2.13
N LEU A 389 -5.07 -12.36 1.23
CA LEU A 389 -6.27 -12.74 0.46
C LEU A 389 -7.40 -13.23 1.36
N THR A 390 -7.10 -14.02 2.40
CA THR A 390 -8.12 -14.50 3.33
C THR A 390 -8.72 -13.35 4.15
N LEU A 391 -7.89 -12.37 4.56
CA LEU A 391 -8.38 -11.16 5.23
C LEU A 391 -9.31 -10.34 4.33
N LEU A 392 -8.94 -10.10 3.07
CA LEU A 392 -9.82 -9.41 2.11
C LEU A 392 -11.11 -10.21 1.89
N ASN A 393 -11.03 -11.52 1.68
CA ASN A 393 -12.21 -12.37 1.53
C ASN A 393 -13.14 -12.29 2.75
N LYS A 394 -12.62 -12.30 3.98
CA LYS A 394 -13.45 -12.12 5.19
C LYS A 394 -14.17 -10.76 5.22
N ILE A 395 -13.63 -9.71 4.61
CA ILE A 395 -14.25 -8.39 4.57
C ILE A 395 -15.26 -8.29 3.43
N PHE A 396 -14.94 -8.81 2.24
CA PHE A 396 -15.65 -8.53 0.99
C PHE A 396 -16.51 -9.68 0.44
N ASN A 397 -16.45 -10.89 1.03
CA ASN A 397 -17.27 -12.02 0.59
C ASN A 397 -18.78 -11.75 0.77
N LYS A 398 -19.60 -12.31 -0.12
CA LYS A 398 -21.06 -12.17 -0.17
C LYS A 398 -21.81 -13.23 0.66
N GLU A 399 -21.19 -13.73 1.72
CA GLU A 399 -21.79 -14.73 2.61
C GLU A 399 -22.72 -14.11 3.65
N GLU A 400 -23.79 -14.81 4.00
CA GLU A 400 -24.76 -14.38 5.03
C GLU A 400 -24.16 -14.32 6.45
N GLY A 401 -22.99 -14.93 6.67
CA GLY A 401 -22.24 -14.83 7.92
C GLY A 401 -21.25 -13.65 7.98
N ASN A 402 -21.08 -12.89 6.90
CA ASN A 402 -20.14 -11.78 6.85
C ASN A 402 -20.78 -10.49 7.42
N PRO A 403 -20.31 -9.95 8.57
CA PRO A 403 -20.86 -8.75 9.17
C PRO A 403 -20.80 -7.52 8.26
N PHE A 404 -19.74 -7.38 7.44
CA PHE A 404 -19.60 -6.27 6.50
C PHE A 404 -20.61 -6.35 5.37
N TYR A 405 -20.87 -7.55 4.86
CA TYR A 405 -21.84 -7.75 3.79
C TYR A 405 -23.29 -7.58 4.28
N LEU A 406 -23.59 -8.05 5.50
CA LEU A 406 -24.87 -7.81 6.14
C LEU A 406 -25.10 -6.30 6.35
N ALA A 407 -24.08 -5.58 6.80
CA ALA A 407 -24.13 -4.13 6.96
C ALA A 407 -24.36 -3.42 5.62
N TYR A 408 -23.65 -3.83 4.56
CA TYR A 408 -23.87 -3.32 3.19
C TYR A 408 -25.31 -3.57 2.69
N GLN A 409 -25.86 -4.76 2.94
CA GLN A 409 -27.23 -5.09 2.55
C GLN A 409 -28.26 -4.25 3.31
N GLU A 410 -28.04 -4.00 4.60
CA GLU A 410 -28.95 -3.20 5.42
C GLU A 410 -28.91 -1.73 5.00
N ASP A 411 -27.73 -1.17 4.77
CA ASP A 411 -27.58 0.19 4.24
C ASP A 411 -28.27 0.34 2.87
N THR A 412 -28.15 -0.68 2.01
CA THR A 412 -28.85 -0.73 0.71
C THR A 412 -30.37 -0.72 0.87
N LYS A 413 -30.93 -1.43 1.85
CA LYS A 413 -32.37 -1.40 2.15
C LYS A 413 -32.82 -0.03 2.67
N ASN A 414 -31.96 0.63 3.44
CA ASN A 414 -32.21 1.96 3.99
C ASN A 414 -31.99 3.08 2.95
N ASN A 415 -31.64 2.74 1.71
CA ASN A 415 -31.26 3.66 0.62
C ASN A 415 -30.08 4.58 1.00
N ILE A 416 -29.17 4.10 1.84
CA ILE A 416 -27.93 4.81 2.16
C ILE A 416 -26.88 4.38 1.14
N ARG A 417 -26.49 5.28 0.24
CA ARG A 417 -25.49 5.00 -0.79
C ARG A 417 -24.42 6.09 -0.85
N THR A 418 -23.20 5.71 -0.55
CA THR A 418 -22.02 6.60 -0.53
C THR A 418 -20.88 5.97 -1.31
N MET A 419 -19.79 6.71 -1.54
CA MET A 419 -18.59 6.14 -2.18
C MET A 419 -17.99 4.95 -1.43
N VAL A 420 -18.22 4.83 -0.11
CA VAL A 420 -17.85 3.64 0.68
C VAL A 420 -18.51 2.37 0.10
N HIS A 421 -19.77 2.47 -0.32
CA HIS A 421 -20.55 1.36 -0.86
C HIS A 421 -20.08 0.97 -2.26
N GLU A 422 -19.78 1.95 -3.11
CA GLU A 422 -19.24 1.71 -4.45
C GLU A 422 -17.85 1.08 -4.38
N ASN A 423 -17.00 1.61 -3.50
CA ASN A 423 -15.65 1.10 -3.24
C ASN A 423 -15.69 -0.32 -2.68
N TYR A 424 -16.59 -0.57 -1.72
CA TYR A 424 -16.80 -1.91 -1.16
C TYR A 424 -17.16 -2.89 -2.27
N LYS A 425 -18.15 -2.57 -3.10
CA LYS A 425 -18.60 -3.40 -4.22
C LYS A 425 -17.50 -3.64 -5.26
N PHE A 426 -16.69 -2.63 -5.58
CA PHE A 426 -15.56 -2.76 -6.52
C PHE A 426 -14.51 -3.77 -6.02
N ILE A 427 -14.16 -3.73 -4.73
CA ILE A 427 -13.18 -4.67 -4.15
C ILE A 427 -13.76 -6.08 -3.98
N GLN A 428 -15.08 -6.28 -4.03
CA GLN A 428 -15.66 -7.64 -4.04
C GLN A 428 -15.22 -8.49 -5.24
N GLU A 429 -14.69 -7.87 -6.31
CA GLU A 429 -14.18 -8.59 -7.46
C GLU A 429 -12.89 -9.37 -7.10
N PRO A 430 -12.85 -10.71 -7.32
CA PRO A 430 -11.70 -11.53 -6.88
C PRO A 430 -10.36 -11.11 -7.49
N TYR A 431 -10.39 -10.66 -8.75
CA TYR A 431 -9.19 -10.21 -9.43
C TYR A 431 -8.65 -8.88 -8.86
N VAL A 432 -9.52 -7.95 -8.49
CA VAL A 432 -9.13 -6.69 -7.82
C VAL A 432 -8.43 -7.00 -6.49
N GLN A 433 -8.97 -7.93 -5.69
CA GLN A 433 -8.32 -8.36 -4.43
C GLN A 433 -6.94 -8.98 -4.69
N LYS A 434 -6.82 -9.85 -5.70
CA LYS A 434 -5.55 -10.44 -6.12
C LYS A 434 -4.53 -9.36 -6.51
N GLN A 435 -4.94 -8.35 -7.27
CA GLN A 435 -4.05 -7.26 -7.67
C GLN A 435 -3.63 -6.35 -6.52
N ILE A 436 -4.55 -6.02 -5.60
CA ILE A 436 -4.20 -5.29 -4.39
C ILE A 436 -3.13 -6.06 -3.59
N VAL A 437 -3.31 -7.37 -3.40
CA VAL A 437 -2.33 -8.21 -2.69
C VAL A 437 -0.99 -8.28 -3.44
N ASN A 438 -1.00 -8.42 -4.77
CA ASN A 438 0.23 -8.41 -5.57
C ASN A 438 1.00 -7.10 -5.43
N LEU A 439 0.30 -5.95 -5.41
CA LEU A 439 0.91 -4.65 -5.15
C LEU A 439 1.51 -4.57 -3.74
N ILE A 440 0.82 -5.10 -2.73
CA ILE A 440 1.34 -5.19 -1.36
C ILE A 440 2.59 -6.08 -1.28
N ILE A 441 2.63 -7.21 -1.99
CA ILE A 441 3.84 -8.03 -2.05
C ILE A 441 4.99 -7.26 -2.73
N GLN A 442 4.70 -6.49 -3.78
CA GLN A 442 5.70 -5.61 -4.39
C GLN A 442 6.24 -4.58 -3.39
N THR A 443 5.42 -4.03 -2.47
CA THR A 443 5.93 -3.10 -1.45
C THR A 443 6.82 -3.80 -0.43
N LEU A 444 6.47 -5.01 -0.01
CA LEU A 444 7.29 -5.85 0.89
C LEU A 444 8.67 -6.13 0.26
N VAL A 445 8.72 -6.50 -1.03
CA VAL A 445 9.97 -6.90 -1.69
C VAL A 445 10.80 -5.70 -2.13
N LYS A 446 10.20 -4.71 -2.81
CA LYS A 446 10.94 -3.61 -3.43
C LYS A 446 11.43 -2.57 -2.41
N TYR A 447 10.64 -2.34 -1.37
CA TYR A 447 10.89 -1.29 -0.36
C TYR A 447 11.20 -1.85 1.02
N LYS A 448 11.26 -3.19 1.20
CA LYS A 448 11.49 -3.85 2.50
C LYS A 448 10.53 -3.39 3.59
N LEU A 449 9.31 -3.03 3.21
CA LEU A 449 8.31 -2.61 4.16
C LEU A 449 7.89 -3.82 4.99
N VAL A 450 7.75 -3.67 6.30
CA VAL A 450 7.18 -4.72 7.17
C VAL A 450 5.73 -4.35 7.42
N ILE A 451 4.80 -5.22 7.02
CA ILE A 451 3.36 -4.99 7.14
C ILE A 451 2.77 -6.01 8.11
N SER A 452 2.35 -5.52 9.28
CA SER A 452 1.58 -6.31 10.24
C SER A 452 0.14 -6.47 9.78
N ALA A 453 -0.58 -7.43 10.37
CA ALA A 453 -2.01 -7.61 10.12
C ALA A 453 -2.80 -6.31 10.37
N ARG A 454 -2.48 -5.61 11.45
CA ARG A 454 -3.11 -4.34 11.83
C ARG A 454 -2.88 -3.24 10.79
N ALA A 455 -1.62 -3.05 10.37
CA ALA A 455 -1.29 -2.07 9.34
C ALA A 455 -2.00 -2.37 8.01
N PHE A 456 -2.15 -3.66 7.67
CA PHE A 456 -2.91 -4.07 6.50
C PHE A 456 -4.41 -3.77 6.62
N LEU A 457 -5.04 -4.04 7.77
CA LEU A 457 -6.46 -3.71 7.99
C LEU A 457 -6.70 -2.19 7.96
N ASN A 458 -5.81 -1.40 8.55
CA ASN A 458 -5.89 0.06 8.46
C ASN A 458 -5.75 0.53 6.99
N PHE A 459 -4.83 -0.06 6.23
CA PHE A 459 -4.71 0.20 4.79
C PHE A 459 -6.00 -0.12 4.03
N VAL A 460 -6.66 -1.25 4.34
CA VAL A 460 -7.95 -1.61 3.74
C VAL A 460 -9.00 -0.54 4.04
N ALA A 461 -9.05 -0.02 5.26
CA ALA A 461 -9.93 1.11 5.59
C ALA A 461 -9.58 2.39 4.80
N ASP A 462 -8.29 2.71 4.67
CA ASP A 462 -7.82 3.92 3.98
C ASP A 462 -8.17 3.96 2.48
N ILE A 463 -8.26 2.80 1.83
CA ILE A 463 -8.59 2.69 0.39
C ILE A 463 -10.10 2.57 0.12
N ILE A 464 -10.92 2.34 1.14
CA ILE A 464 -12.38 2.26 1.01
C ILE A 464 -13.03 3.57 1.44
N ILE A 465 -12.60 4.13 2.57
CA ILE A 465 -13.25 5.26 3.24
C ILE A 465 -12.70 6.59 2.68
N PRO A 466 -13.51 7.38 1.95
CA PRO A 466 -13.10 8.69 1.47
C PRO A 466 -13.02 9.71 2.62
N ASP A 467 -12.38 10.86 2.37
CA ASP A 467 -12.26 11.92 3.39
C ASP A 467 -13.59 12.66 3.60
N LYS A 468 -14.38 12.78 2.52
CA LYS A 468 -15.72 13.37 2.51
C LYS A 468 -16.74 12.24 2.42
N LEU A 469 -17.60 12.13 3.43
CA LEU A 469 -18.64 11.09 3.51
C LEU A 469 -19.98 11.66 3.05
N GLU A 470 -20.04 12.00 1.76
CA GLU A 470 -21.26 12.50 1.13
C GLU A 470 -22.01 11.35 0.44
N VAL A 471 -23.31 11.56 0.27
CA VAL A 471 -24.19 10.68 -0.50
C VAL A 471 -23.85 10.78 -1.98
N ILE A 472 -23.83 9.63 -2.68
CA ILE A 472 -23.26 9.54 -4.03
C ILE A 472 -23.96 10.46 -5.02
N GLU A 473 -25.27 10.64 -4.87
CA GLU A 473 -26.10 11.49 -5.73
C GLU A 473 -25.69 12.98 -5.71
N VAL A 474 -24.97 13.43 -4.68
CA VAL A 474 -24.51 14.83 -4.54
C VAL A 474 -23.13 15.05 -5.18
N LEU A 475 -22.38 13.98 -5.43
CA LEU A 475 -20.99 14.06 -5.90
C LEU A 475 -20.89 14.35 -7.40
N SER A 476 -19.94 15.21 -7.77
CA SER A 476 -19.52 15.38 -9.16
C SER A 476 -18.93 14.09 -9.75
N GLU A 477 -19.01 13.92 -11.08
CA GLU A 477 -18.40 12.76 -11.76
C GLU A 477 -16.89 12.70 -11.45
N PHE A 478 -16.24 13.86 -11.39
CA PHE A 478 -14.84 13.95 -11.01
C PHE A 478 -14.60 13.61 -9.53
N GLU A 479 -15.44 14.10 -8.60
CA GLU A 479 -15.34 13.73 -7.18
C GLU A 479 -15.53 12.22 -6.99
N VAL A 480 -16.44 11.57 -7.74
CA VAL A 480 -16.61 10.12 -7.74
C VAL A 480 -15.31 9.42 -8.16
N LEU A 481 -14.67 9.86 -9.25
CA LEU A 481 -13.38 9.31 -9.66
C LEU A 481 -12.30 9.54 -8.60
N GLU A 482 -12.20 10.74 -8.01
CA GLU A 482 -11.21 11.04 -6.99
C GLU A 482 -11.37 10.20 -5.73
N GLN A 483 -12.61 9.88 -5.36
CA GLN A 483 -12.95 9.07 -4.18
C GLN A 483 -13.01 7.56 -4.47
N ALA A 484 -12.78 7.13 -5.71
CA ALA A 484 -12.76 5.72 -6.07
C ALA A 484 -11.47 5.03 -5.59
N VAL A 485 -11.58 3.75 -5.20
CA VAL A 485 -10.46 2.91 -4.72
C VAL A 485 -9.13 3.12 -5.47
N PRO A 486 -9.09 3.12 -6.82
CA PRO A 486 -7.82 3.25 -7.53
C PRO A 486 -7.12 4.58 -7.24
N ASN A 487 -7.87 5.69 -7.17
CA ASN A 487 -7.31 7.00 -6.85
C ASN A 487 -6.99 7.15 -5.36
N LEU A 488 -7.83 6.61 -4.47
CA LEU A 488 -7.55 6.58 -3.03
C LEU A 488 -6.23 5.85 -2.73
N MET A 489 -6.01 4.72 -3.40
CA MET A 489 -4.84 3.88 -3.21
C MET A 489 -3.54 4.51 -3.71
N PHE A 490 -3.58 5.21 -4.85
CA PHE A 490 -2.36 5.74 -5.48
C PHE A 490 -2.07 7.22 -5.18
N LYS A 491 -3.06 8.06 -4.83
CA LYS A 491 -2.83 9.50 -4.60
C LYS A 491 -2.56 9.86 -3.13
N ARG A 492 -3.03 9.07 -2.16
CA ARG A 492 -2.98 9.39 -0.72
C ARG A 492 -1.65 9.04 -0.04
N LYS A 493 -0.52 9.45 -0.62
CA LYS A 493 0.83 9.08 -0.13
C LYS A 493 1.15 9.50 1.31
N GLU A 494 0.45 10.51 1.85
CA GLU A 494 0.71 11.05 3.20
C GLU A 494 -0.07 10.31 4.31
N ARG A 495 -1.03 9.44 3.97
CA ARG A 495 -1.91 8.77 4.95
C ARG A 495 -1.23 7.63 5.68
N SER A 496 -0.45 6.80 4.98
CA SER A 496 0.24 5.67 5.58
C SER A 496 1.53 5.31 4.82
N PRO A 497 2.50 4.63 5.48
CA PRO A 497 3.72 4.15 4.81
C PRO A 497 3.42 3.22 3.62
N ILE A 498 2.35 2.43 3.71
CA ILE A 498 1.91 1.54 2.63
C ILE A 498 1.48 2.37 1.41
N LEU A 499 0.58 3.35 1.60
CA LEU A 499 0.12 4.22 0.51
C LEU A 499 1.24 5.06 -0.10
N LYS A 500 2.22 5.48 0.70
CA LYS A 500 3.43 6.14 0.20
C LYS A 500 4.18 5.27 -0.80
N THR A 501 4.39 3.99 -0.48
CA THR A 501 5.06 3.06 -1.40
C THR A 501 4.20 2.69 -2.62
N LEU A 502 2.86 2.63 -2.46
CA LEU A 502 1.95 2.37 -3.56
C LEU A 502 1.92 3.52 -4.58
N HIS A 503 2.03 4.77 -4.13
CA HIS A 503 2.16 5.93 -5.02
C HIS A 503 3.34 5.79 -6.00
N GLU A 504 4.47 5.28 -5.52
CA GLU A 504 5.65 5.00 -6.37
C GLU A 504 5.43 3.82 -7.32
N LEU A 505 4.48 2.92 -7.01
CA LEU A 505 4.09 1.78 -7.85
C LEU A 505 2.92 2.08 -8.78
N ASP A 506 2.42 3.32 -8.81
CA ASP A 506 1.29 3.72 -9.66
C ASP A 506 1.60 3.41 -11.14
N PRO A 507 0.72 2.67 -11.84
CA PRO A 507 0.92 2.35 -13.26
C PRO A 507 1.09 3.60 -14.14
N VAL A 508 0.54 4.76 -13.77
CA VAL A 508 0.67 5.99 -14.58
C VAL A 508 2.11 6.52 -14.66
N HIS A 509 2.98 6.14 -13.72
CA HIS A 509 4.39 6.52 -13.74
C HIS A 509 5.25 5.59 -14.60
N ARG A 510 4.68 4.49 -15.13
CA ARG A 510 5.41 3.53 -15.96
C ARG A 510 5.38 3.94 -17.42
N ARG A 511 6.54 3.81 -18.09
CA ARG A 511 6.63 3.91 -19.54
C ARG A 511 6.28 2.55 -20.15
N SER A 512 5.15 2.48 -20.84
CA SER A 512 4.71 1.27 -21.53
C SER A 512 4.00 1.64 -22.82
N SER A 513 4.35 0.96 -23.90
CA SER A 513 3.68 1.12 -25.19
C SER A 513 2.19 0.81 -25.13
N HIS A 514 1.76 -0.06 -24.20
CA HIS A 514 0.35 -0.37 -23.99
C HIS A 514 -0.43 0.77 -23.34
N ILE A 515 0.18 1.45 -22.35
CA ILE A 515 -0.41 2.64 -21.74
C ILE A 515 -0.48 3.77 -22.78
N ASP A 516 0.61 3.99 -23.51
CA ASP A 516 0.69 5.00 -24.55
C ASP A 516 -0.39 4.78 -25.62
N GLN A 517 -0.61 3.53 -26.03
CA GLN A 517 -1.67 3.19 -27.00
C GLN A 517 -3.07 3.53 -26.48
N ILE A 518 -3.38 3.21 -25.21
CA ILE A 518 -4.69 3.58 -24.61
C ILE A 518 -4.87 5.10 -24.62
N ILE A 519 -3.83 5.87 -24.26
CA ILE A 519 -3.91 7.33 -24.26
C ILE A 519 -4.10 7.88 -25.68
N ILE A 520 -3.38 7.32 -26.67
CA ILE A 520 -3.54 7.69 -28.09
C ILE A 520 -4.97 7.38 -28.56
N ASP A 521 -5.49 6.20 -28.24
CA ASP A 521 -6.83 5.78 -28.62
C ASP A 521 -7.89 6.69 -27.99
N LEU A 522 -7.77 7.00 -26.70
CA LEU A 522 -8.68 7.93 -26.01
C LEU A 522 -8.61 9.36 -26.57
N SER A 523 -7.44 9.82 -27.00
CA SER A 523 -7.28 11.18 -27.55
C SER A 523 -7.73 11.30 -29.02
N THR A 524 -7.64 10.21 -29.78
CA THR A 524 -7.83 10.21 -31.25
C THR A 524 -9.18 9.66 -31.67
N LEU A 525 -9.66 8.60 -31.03
CA LEU A 525 -10.90 7.91 -31.38
C LEU A 525 -12.07 8.53 -30.62
N ASN A 526 -13.20 8.70 -31.31
CA ASN A 526 -14.44 9.18 -30.70
C ASN A 526 -15.27 8.04 -30.07
N GLU A 527 -14.79 6.79 -30.11
CA GLU A 527 -15.50 5.60 -29.63
C GLU A 527 -15.01 5.16 -28.24
N TRP A 528 -15.15 6.03 -27.24
CA TRP A 528 -14.68 5.75 -25.88
C TRP A 528 -15.39 4.54 -25.25
N ASP A 529 -16.67 4.32 -25.58
CA ASP A 529 -17.40 3.14 -25.10
C ASP A 529 -16.73 1.83 -25.52
N THR A 530 -16.36 1.70 -26.79
CA THR A 530 -15.69 0.51 -27.33
C THR A 530 -14.35 0.28 -26.63
N ILE A 531 -13.57 1.35 -26.43
CA ILE A 531 -12.26 1.28 -25.77
C ILE A 531 -12.43 0.86 -24.30
N LEU A 532 -13.35 1.49 -23.58
CA LEU A 532 -13.57 1.21 -22.16
C LEU A 532 -14.14 -0.19 -21.93
N ASN A 533 -15.01 -0.67 -22.82
CA ASN A 533 -15.52 -2.04 -22.78
C ASN A 533 -14.43 -3.09 -23.06
N HIS A 534 -13.39 -2.74 -23.83
CA HIS A 534 -12.26 -3.62 -24.08
C HIS A 534 -11.23 -3.58 -22.92
N CYS A 535 -10.95 -2.40 -22.39
CA CYS A 535 -9.92 -2.20 -21.37
C CYS A 535 -10.42 -2.57 -19.97
N VAL A 536 -11.59 -2.07 -19.58
CA VAL A 536 -12.12 -2.21 -18.20
C VAL A 536 -13.12 -3.35 -18.13
N THR A 537 -12.77 -4.39 -17.40
CA THR A 537 -13.60 -5.59 -17.22
C THR A 537 -14.67 -5.42 -16.12
N SER A 538 -14.41 -4.56 -15.14
CA SER A 538 -15.34 -4.30 -14.02
C SER A 538 -16.55 -3.47 -14.46
N ASP A 539 -17.75 -3.94 -14.14
CA ASP A 539 -19.00 -3.17 -14.33
C ASP A 539 -19.00 -1.89 -13.49
N GLN A 540 -18.49 -1.99 -12.26
CA GLN A 540 -18.47 -0.89 -11.32
C GLN A 540 -17.45 0.18 -11.74
N GLY A 541 -16.26 -0.25 -12.18
CA GLY A 541 -15.24 0.63 -12.75
C GLY A 541 -15.72 1.33 -14.03
N ARG A 542 -16.42 0.62 -14.92
CA ARG A 542 -17.07 1.22 -16.10
C ARG A 542 -18.15 2.22 -15.70
N GLY A 543 -18.97 1.90 -14.70
CA GLY A 543 -20.00 2.79 -14.18
C GLY A 543 -19.46 4.17 -13.76
N TRP A 544 -18.26 4.22 -13.19
CA TRP A 544 -17.60 5.49 -12.84
C TRP A 544 -17.08 6.29 -14.05
N LEU A 545 -16.79 5.62 -15.17
CA LEU A 545 -16.22 6.22 -16.39
C LEU A 545 -17.28 6.58 -17.44
N ASN A 546 -18.42 5.88 -17.46
CA ASN A 546 -19.51 6.09 -18.40
C ASN A 546 -20.02 7.54 -18.49
N PRO A 547 -20.11 8.31 -17.39
CA PRO A 547 -20.55 9.71 -17.47
C PRO A 547 -19.69 10.60 -18.38
N PHE A 548 -18.44 10.20 -18.65
CA PHE A 548 -17.50 10.96 -19.48
C PHE A 548 -17.57 10.61 -20.98
N ILE A 549 -18.34 9.60 -21.38
CA ILE A 549 -18.44 9.09 -22.77
C ILE A 549 -19.32 9.99 -23.67
N SER A 550 -19.72 11.18 -23.20
CA SER A 550 -20.58 12.11 -23.96
C SER A 550 -19.94 12.63 -25.27
N GLU A 551 -20.75 13.10 -26.22
CA GLU A 551 -20.35 13.56 -27.58
C GLU A 551 -19.27 14.67 -27.63
N GLU A 552 -18.94 15.31 -26.51
CA GLU A 552 -17.94 16.38 -26.45
C GLU A 552 -16.66 15.97 -25.71
N LYS A 553 -15.51 16.38 -26.27
CA LYS A 553 -14.19 16.03 -25.75
C LYS A 553 -13.96 16.55 -24.33
N VAL A 554 -13.30 15.75 -23.50
CA VAL A 554 -12.61 16.21 -22.28
C VAL A 554 -11.21 16.66 -22.72
N ASP A 555 -10.68 17.77 -22.20
CA ASP A 555 -9.36 18.28 -22.58
C ASP A 555 -8.57 18.83 -21.39
N GLY A 556 -7.27 19.00 -21.58
CA GLY A 556 -6.36 19.56 -20.60
C GLY A 556 -6.32 18.75 -19.28
N PRO A 557 -6.21 19.43 -18.13
CA PRO A 557 -6.20 18.79 -16.81
C PRO A 557 -7.34 17.79 -16.53
N SER A 558 -8.56 18.08 -17.00
CA SER A 558 -9.70 17.15 -16.88
C SER A 558 -9.46 15.83 -17.63
N PHE A 559 -8.88 15.89 -18.84
CA PHE A 559 -8.55 14.70 -19.63
C PHE A 559 -7.42 13.89 -18.98
N ILE A 560 -6.42 14.57 -18.42
CA ILE A 560 -5.34 13.91 -17.67
C ILE A 560 -5.93 13.13 -16.50
N GLY A 561 -6.76 13.76 -15.66
CA GLY A 561 -7.40 13.10 -14.52
C GLY A 561 -8.25 11.89 -14.92
N PHE A 562 -9.01 12.01 -16.02
CA PHE A 562 -9.80 10.91 -16.57
C PHE A 562 -8.91 9.77 -17.09
N SER A 563 -7.93 10.05 -17.94
CA SER A 563 -7.03 9.04 -18.52
C SER A 563 -6.22 8.30 -17.46
N GLU A 564 -5.75 8.99 -16.42
CA GLU A 564 -5.12 8.35 -15.25
C GLU A 564 -6.08 7.38 -14.55
N ALA A 565 -7.34 7.77 -14.35
CA ALA A 565 -8.34 6.91 -13.72
C ALA A 565 -8.61 5.66 -14.59
N VAL A 566 -8.70 5.82 -15.92
CA VAL A 566 -8.85 4.70 -16.86
C VAL A 566 -7.68 3.72 -16.72
N ILE A 567 -6.43 4.21 -16.70
CA ILE A 567 -5.24 3.37 -16.57
C ILE A 567 -5.24 2.62 -15.24
N ARG A 568 -5.52 3.31 -14.13
CA ARG A 568 -5.55 2.70 -12.78
C ARG A 568 -6.65 1.66 -12.65
N ILE A 569 -7.86 1.94 -13.15
CA ILE A 569 -9.00 1.00 -13.14
C ILE A 569 -8.68 -0.22 -14.02
N THR A 570 -8.18 0.01 -15.24
CA THR A 570 -7.79 -1.06 -16.17
C THR A 570 -6.74 -1.97 -15.53
N TYR A 571 -5.72 -1.39 -14.89
CA TYR A 571 -4.66 -2.14 -14.21
C TYR A 571 -5.18 -3.04 -13.09
N LEU A 572 -6.17 -2.58 -12.32
CA LEU A 572 -6.73 -3.35 -11.21
C LEU A 572 -7.75 -4.40 -11.63
N THR A 573 -8.32 -4.29 -12.84
CA THR A 573 -9.46 -5.11 -13.27
C THR A 573 -9.11 -6.07 -14.41
N ASN A 574 -8.13 -5.74 -15.25
CA ASN A 574 -7.77 -6.50 -16.44
C ASN A 574 -6.45 -7.26 -16.27
N GLU A 575 -6.52 -8.60 -16.31
CA GLU A 575 -5.36 -9.50 -16.14
C GLU A 575 -4.35 -9.44 -17.27
N ASP A 576 -4.80 -9.37 -18.51
CA ASP A 576 -3.91 -9.31 -19.66
C ASP A 576 -3.15 -7.97 -19.68
N PHE A 577 -3.83 -6.87 -19.34
CA PHE A 577 -3.20 -5.56 -19.29
C PHE A 577 -2.16 -5.45 -18.16
N SER A 578 -2.48 -5.90 -16.95
CA SER A 578 -1.54 -5.81 -15.82
C SER A 578 -0.28 -6.64 -16.03
N GLN A 579 -0.39 -7.83 -16.61
CA GLN A 579 0.76 -8.68 -16.96
C GLN A 579 1.66 -8.01 -18.01
N LYS A 580 1.08 -7.37 -19.02
CA LYS A 580 1.84 -6.67 -20.07
C LYS A 580 2.62 -5.46 -19.58
N ILE A 581 2.18 -4.82 -18.51
CA ILE A 581 2.86 -3.67 -17.92
C ILE A 581 3.68 -4.02 -16.67
N GLU A 582 3.79 -5.31 -16.35
CA GLU A 582 4.51 -5.79 -15.18
C GLU A 582 6.01 -5.46 -15.26
N ASP A 583 6.64 -5.29 -14.10
CA ASP A 583 8.06 -5.00 -14.03
C ASP A 583 8.86 -6.29 -14.20
N GLU A 584 9.45 -6.48 -15.39
CA GLU A 584 10.26 -7.65 -15.70
C GLU A 584 11.42 -7.88 -14.70
N THR A 585 12.01 -6.81 -14.16
CA THR A 585 13.14 -6.92 -13.23
C THR A 585 12.66 -7.49 -11.91
N TYR A 586 11.49 -7.04 -11.45
CA TYR A 586 10.83 -7.59 -10.27
C TYR A 586 10.47 -9.06 -10.44
N HIS A 587 9.81 -9.42 -11.54
CA HIS A 587 9.41 -10.80 -11.79
C HIS A 587 10.62 -11.75 -11.84
N LYS A 588 11.70 -11.34 -12.53
CA LYS A 588 12.97 -12.09 -12.57
C LYS A 588 13.59 -12.26 -11.18
N TYR A 589 13.54 -11.23 -10.33
CA TYR A 589 14.08 -11.32 -8.96
C TYR A 589 13.30 -12.33 -8.12
N VAL A 590 11.97 -12.28 -8.15
CA VAL A 590 11.15 -13.18 -7.32
C VAL A 590 11.28 -14.64 -7.78
N ASN A 591 11.34 -14.90 -9.08
CA ASN A 591 11.59 -16.24 -9.60
C ASN A 591 12.96 -16.76 -9.14
N LYS A 592 14.01 -15.93 -9.21
CA LYS A 592 15.34 -16.28 -8.67
C LYS A 592 15.29 -16.54 -7.16
N LEU A 593 14.48 -15.79 -6.40
CA LEU A 593 14.28 -16.02 -4.97
C LEU A 593 13.67 -17.39 -4.71
N PHE A 594 12.68 -17.79 -5.50
CA PHE A 594 12.11 -19.14 -5.45
C PHE A 594 13.14 -20.21 -5.82
N ASP A 595 13.88 -20.04 -6.91
CA ASP A 595 14.91 -20.99 -7.37
C ASP A 595 16.05 -21.19 -6.35
N PHE A 596 16.48 -20.12 -5.69
CA PHE A 596 17.53 -20.17 -4.66
C PHE A 596 17.09 -20.93 -3.42
N ASN A 597 15.85 -20.71 -2.97
CA ASN A 597 15.32 -21.38 -1.79
C ASN A 597 14.86 -22.82 -2.08
N SER A 598 14.39 -23.12 -3.30
CA SER A 598 14.03 -24.48 -3.73
C SER A 598 15.24 -25.36 -4.09
N GLY A 599 16.38 -24.74 -4.42
CA GLY A 599 17.61 -25.44 -4.74
C GLY A 599 17.76 -25.83 -6.21
N ASN A 600 17.17 -25.05 -7.12
CA ASN A 600 17.31 -25.24 -8.55
C ASN A 600 18.73 -24.89 -9.02
N LYS A 601 19.63 -25.88 -8.99
CA LYS A 601 21.06 -25.70 -9.30
C LYS A 601 21.35 -25.11 -10.67
N LYS A 602 20.47 -25.30 -11.66
CA LYS A 602 20.65 -24.74 -13.01
C LYS A 602 20.50 -23.22 -12.99
N GLU A 603 19.39 -22.73 -12.43
CA GLU A 603 19.10 -21.30 -12.35
C GLU A 603 20.04 -20.58 -11.39
N ILE A 604 20.41 -21.22 -10.27
CA ILE A 604 21.45 -20.71 -9.35
C ILE A 604 22.75 -20.46 -10.12
N LYS A 605 23.20 -21.42 -10.95
CA LYS A 605 24.42 -21.26 -11.74
C LYS A 605 24.32 -20.09 -12.72
N VAL A 606 23.21 -19.94 -13.42
CA VAL A 606 22.97 -18.81 -14.34
C VAL A 606 23.09 -17.49 -13.60
N PHE A 607 22.51 -17.39 -12.40
CA PHE A 607 22.60 -16.17 -11.60
C PHE A 607 24.02 -15.85 -11.12
N TYR A 608 24.82 -16.86 -10.73
CA TYR A 608 26.25 -16.67 -10.43
C TYR A 608 27.02 -16.09 -11.63
N GLU A 609 26.69 -16.52 -12.85
CA GLU A 609 27.30 -15.98 -14.08
C GLU A 609 26.86 -14.53 -14.35
N GLU A 610 25.58 -14.21 -14.16
CA GLU A 610 25.04 -12.84 -14.30
C GLU A 610 25.73 -11.87 -13.32
N ILE A 611 25.86 -12.24 -12.04
CA ILE A 611 26.49 -11.38 -11.03
C ILE A 611 28.00 -11.23 -11.28
N LYS A 612 28.65 -12.30 -11.77
CA LYS A 612 30.04 -12.20 -12.24
C LYS A 612 30.14 -11.17 -13.38
N GLU A 613 29.25 -11.21 -14.36
CA GLU A 613 29.23 -10.22 -15.44
C GLU A 613 29.00 -8.79 -14.92
N ALA A 614 28.06 -8.61 -14.00
CA ALA A 614 27.79 -7.33 -13.35
C ALA A 614 29.04 -6.78 -12.63
N LEU A 615 29.79 -7.64 -11.92
CA LEU A 615 31.05 -7.29 -11.26
C LEU A 615 32.10 -6.77 -12.26
N PHE A 616 32.27 -7.46 -13.40
CA PHE A 616 33.21 -7.02 -14.44
C PHE A 616 32.78 -5.72 -15.10
N LYS A 617 31.48 -5.49 -15.30
CA LYS A 617 30.96 -4.23 -15.85
C LYS A 617 31.07 -3.06 -14.87
N TRP A 618 30.93 -3.32 -13.57
CA TRP A 618 31.00 -2.30 -12.52
C TRP A 618 32.35 -1.57 -12.48
N LYS A 619 33.48 -2.30 -12.43
CA LYS A 619 34.83 -1.70 -12.49
C LYS A 619 35.32 -1.49 -13.94
N GLY A 620 34.69 -2.18 -14.88
CA GLY A 620 35.11 -2.31 -16.27
C GLY A 620 36.11 -3.45 -16.47
N SER A 621 36.13 -3.97 -17.69
CA SER A 621 36.99 -5.07 -18.10
C SER A 621 37.68 -4.75 -19.43
N PRO A 622 39.01 -4.93 -19.55
CA PRO A 622 39.72 -4.82 -20.84
C PRO A 622 39.51 -6.07 -21.72
N LYS A 623 39.44 -7.25 -21.09
CA LYS A 623 39.43 -8.56 -21.73
C LYS A 623 38.73 -9.56 -20.81
N LYS A 624 38.09 -10.58 -21.38
CA LYS A 624 37.38 -11.61 -20.61
C LYS A 624 38.27 -12.19 -19.50
N GLY A 625 37.82 -12.11 -18.25
CA GLY A 625 38.54 -12.59 -17.07
C GLY A 625 39.44 -11.55 -16.37
N TYR A 626 39.65 -10.37 -16.97
CA TYR A 626 40.42 -9.28 -16.36
C TYR A 626 39.51 -8.17 -15.87
N ILE A 627 39.85 -7.59 -14.71
CA ILE A 627 39.12 -6.49 -14.08
C ILE A 627 40.08 -5.33 -13.77
N TYR A 628 39.65 -4.09 -14.04
CA TYR A 628 40.50 -2.92 -13.80
C TYR A 628 40.69 -2.63 -12.31
N LEU A 629 41.90 -2.19 -11.96
CA LEU A 629 42.32 -1.80 -10.60
C LEU A 629 42.21 -0.29 -10.35
N ASN A 630 42.45 0.51 -11.38
CA ASN A 630 42.57 1.96 -11.27
C ASN A 630 41.47 2.71 -12.03
N LYS A 631 41.37 4.01 -11.74
CA LYS A 631 40.27 4.85 -12.20
C LYS A 631 40.30 5.04 -13.72
N PRO A 632 39.14 5.23 -14.38
CA PRO A 632 39.09 5.49 -15.81
C PRO A 632 39.86 6.75 -16.26
N SER A 633 40.11 7.69 -15.34
CA SER A 633 40.80 8.96 -15.60
C SER A 633 42.31 8.85 -15.79
N ASP A 634 42.90 7.69 -15.50
CA ASP A 634 44.35 7.52 -15.56
C ASP A 634 44.84 7.33 -17.00
N LYS A 635 46.06 7.79 -17.31
CA LYS A 635 46.68 7.68 -18.66
C LYS A 635 46.85 6.23 -19.12
N TYR A 636 46.98 5.30 -18.19
CA TYR A 636 47.05 3.86 -18.41
C TYR A 636 46.17 3.17 -17.38
N ARG A 637 45.54 2.06 -17.77
CA ARG A 637 44.69 1.26 -16.89
C ARG A 637 45.37 -0.06 -16.56
N LEU A 638 45.47 -0.38 -15.28
CA LEU A 638 45.96 -1.66 -14.77
C LEU A 638 44.77 -2.58 -14.57
N ALA A 639 44.91 -3.85 -14.96
CA ALA A 639 43.94 -4.89 -14.73
C ALA A 639 44.61 -6.16 -14.20
N GLN A 640 43.87 -6.93 -13.42
CA GLN A 640 44.31 -8.23 -12.91
C GLN A 640 43.37 -9.32 -13.39
N GLN A 641 43.87 -10.55 -13.51
CA GLN A 641 43.02 -11.72 -13.70
C GLN A 641 42.31 -12.06 -12.39
N LEU A 642 41.01 -12.39 -12.47
CA LEU A 642 40.19 -12.71 -11.31
C LEU A 642 39.60 -14.13 -11.40
N ASN A 643 40.06 -15.02 -10.52
CA ASN A 643 39.65 -16.42 -10.46
C ASN A 643 38.59 -16.62 -9.36
N LEU A 644 37.32 -16.39 -9.72
CA LEU A 644 36.19 -16.62 -8.82
C LEU A 644 35.60 -18.01 -9.02
N LYS A 645 35.53 -18.80 -7.95
CA LYS A 645 34.78 -20.06 -7.89
C LYS A 645 33.55 -19.91 -6.99
N PRO A 646 32.35 -20.28 -7.47
CA PRO A 646 31.12 -20.20 -6.67
C PRO A 646 31.05 -21.35 -5.66
N SER A 647 30.48 -21.07 -4.48
CA SER A 647 30.13 -22.07 -3.47
C SER A 647 28.62 -22.05 -3.19
N ILE A 648 28.04 -23.23 -2.92
CA ILE A 648 26.62 -23.38 -2.55
C ILE A 648 26.43 -24.08 -1.21
N ASP A 649 27.51 -24.39 -0.49
CA ASP A 649 27.47 -25.21 0.72
C ASP A 649 26.76 -24.51 1.89
N HIS A 650 26.68 -23.17 1.85
CA HIS A 650 25.98 -22.34 2.84
C HIS A 650 24.46 -22.30 2.63
N LEU A 651 23.94 -22.78 1.49
CA LEU A 651 22.53 -22.74 1.16
C LEU A 651 21.77 -23.92 1.79
N LYS A 652 20.66 -23.60 2.47
CA LYS A 652 19.68 -24.58 2.95
C LYS A 652 18.50 -24.59 1.98
N PHE A 653 18.16 -25.75 1.42
CA PHE A 653 17.10 -25.89 0.44
C PHE A 653 15.81 -26.42 1.07
N ASN A 654 14.67 -25.92 0.60
CA ASN A 654 13.35 -26.41 0.95
C ASN A 654 12.67 -26.96 -0.32
N GLN A 655 12.33 -28.25 -0.33
CA GLN A 655 11.80 -28.94 -1.51
C GLN A 655 10.28 -28.82 -1.69
N ASN A 656 9.63 -27.92 -0.96
CA ASN A 656 8.20 -27.69 -1.09
C ASN A 656 7.88 -26.86 -2.34
N ASP A 657 6.76 -27.15 -2.99
CA ASP A 657 6.25 -26.37 -4.13
C ASP A 657 5.83 -24.94 -3.73
N VAL A 658 5.42 -24.77 -2.47
CA VAL A 658 5.04 -23.49 -1.87
C VAL A 658 5.93 -23.23 -0.67
N LEU A 659 6.65 -22.12 -0.71
CA LEU A 659 7.58 -21.73 0.34
C LEU A 659 6.93 -20.70 1.26
N ASP A 660 6.52 -21.14 2.45
CA ASP A 660 5.95 -20.27 3.51
C ASP A 660 7.02 -19.58 4.37
N SER A 661 8.24 -20.13 4.38
CA SER A 661 9.40 -19.57 5.05
C SER A 661 10.63 -19.75 4.15
N PHE A 662 11.31 -18.64 3.88
CA PHE A 662 12.40 -18.54 2.92
C PHE A 662 13.30 -17.35 3.28
N LYS A 663 14.53 -17.31 2.72
CA LYS A 663 15.39 -16.13 2.85
C LYS A 663 14.90 -15.07 1.87
N SER A 664 14.63 -13.86 2.36
CA SER A 664 14.13 -12.73 1.56
C SER A 664 15.17 -12.08 0.64
N SER A 665 16.42 -12.52 0.75
CA SER A 665 17.55 -12.05 -0.04
C SER A 665 18.39 -13.20 -0.59
N LEU A 666 19.10 -12.92 -1.68
CA LEU A 666 19.91 -13.90 -2.40
C LEU A 666 21.34 -13.86 -1.87
N VAL A 667 21.76 -14.90 -1.15
CA VAL A 667 23.11 -14.98 -0.57
C VAL A 667 24.03 -15.77 -1.50
N LEU A 668 25.01 -15.08 -2.08
CA LEU A 668 26.07 -15.67 -2.90
C LEU A 668 27.35 -15.86 -2.11
N ALA A 669 28.12 -16.90 -2.44
CA ALA A 669 29.42 -17.16 -1.85
C ALA A 669 30.46 -17.44 -2.95
N TYR A 670 31.61 -16.77 -2.85
CA TYR A 670 32.75 -17.00 -3.74
C TYR A 670 34.01 -17.31 -2.95
N HIS A 671 34.89 -18.11 -3.55
CA HIS A 671 36.22 -18.41 -3.02
C HIS A 671 37.29 -18.38 -4.13
N ASP A 672 38.56 -18.24 -3.74
CA ASP A 672 39.73 -18.16 -4.62
C ASP A 672 40.26 -19.53 -5.10
N GLY A 673 39.74 -20.62 -4.53
CA GLY A 673 40.24 -21.97 -4.71
C GLY A 673 40.46 -22.71 -3.39
N ASP A 674 40.69 -21.97 -2.30
CA ASP A 674 40.65 -22.49 -0.93
C ASP A 674 39.24 -22.31 -0.35
N ILE A 675 38.64 -23.41 0.09
CA ILE A 675 37.28 -23.43 0.66
C ILE A 675 37.22 -22.64 1.98
N LYS A 676 38.36 -22.35 2.63
CA LYS A 676 38.42 -21.53 3.84
C LYS A 676 38.26 -20.02 3.56
N ASN A 677 38.57 -19.57 2.34
CA ASN A 677 38.51 -18.16 1.96
C ASN A 677 37.18 -17.85 1.27
N ILE A 678 36.06 -17.99 1.99
CA ILE A 678 34.73 -17.67 1.46
C ILE A 678 34.39 -16.20 1.74
N ILE A 679 33.93 -15.50 0.71
CA ILE A 679 33.31 -14.18 0.83
C ILE A 679 31.85 -14.31 0.41
N GLU A 680 30.96 -13.90 1.31
CA GLU A 680 29.52 -13.86 1.06
C GLU A 680 29.06 -12.47 0.61
N LEU A 681 28.04 -12.45 -0.26
CA LEU A 681 27.31 -11.25 -0.67
C LEU A 681 25.82 -11.51 -0.53
N ASP A 682 25.17 -10.63 0.22
CA ASP A 682 23.72 -10.60 0.38
C ASP A 682 23.11 -9.62 -0.64
N ILE A 683 22.25 -10.12 -1.54
CA ILE A 683 21.64 -9.35 -2.61
C ILE A 683 20.13 -9.24 -2.37
N ASP A 684 19.69 -8.04 -2.00
CA ASP A 684 18.27 -7.66 -1.99
C ASP A 684 17.80 -7.16 -3.37
N TYR A 685 16.51 -6.85 -3.50
CA TYR A 685 15.95 -6.33 -4.74
C TYR A 685 16.59 -5.00 -5.20
N GLN A 686 16.94 -4.10 -4.29
CA GLN A 686 17.48 -2.79 -4.65
C GLN A 686 18.86 -2.93 -5.29
N LEU A 687 19.73 -3.75 -4.67
CA LEU A 687 21.02 -4.09 -5.22
C LEU A 687 20.87 -4.88 -6.53
N TYR A 688 19.97 -5.85 -6.61
CA TYR A 688 19.71 -6.59 -7.84
C TYR A 688 19.29 -5.65 -8.99
N ASN A 689 18.34 -4.75 -8.76
CA ASN A 689 17.88 -3.79 -9.75
C ASN A 689 19.04 -2.88 -10.23
N LEU A 690 19.90 -2.42 -9.31
CA LEU A 690 21.09 -1.66 -9.67
C LEU A 690 22.05 -2.48 -10.55
N LEU A 691 22.32 -3.74 -10.18
CA LEU A 691 23.22 -4.62 -10.95
C LEU A 691 22.66 -4.94 -12.34
N VAL A 692 21.35 -5.11 -12.49
CA VAL A 692 20.69 -5.27 -13.80
C VAL A 692 20.88 -4.03 -14.66
N LYS A 693 20.69 -2.82 -14.10
CA LYS A 693 20.95 -1.56 -14.81
C LYS A 693 22.41 -1.45 -15.26
N VAL A 694 23.36 -1.84 -14.39
CA VAL A 694 24.79 -1.85 -14.73
C VAL A 694 25.08 -2.82 -15.86
N CYS A 695 24.43 -3.99 -15.87
CA CYS A 695 24.54 -4.93 -16.98
C CYS A 695 24.02 -4.35 -18.30
N GLN A 696 23.02 -3.47 -18.25
CA GLN A 696 22.46 -2.74 -19.39
C GLN A 696 23.28 -1.50 -19.78
N GLY A 697 24.40 -1.23 -19.11
CA GLY A 697 25.34 -0.14 -19.44
C GLY A 697 25.18 1.13 -18.58
N TYR A 698 24.35 1.10 -17.55
CA TYR A 698 24.28 2.20 -16.58
C TYR A 698 25.59 2.30 -15.78
N CYS A 699 26.11 3.51 -15.63
CA CYS A 699 27.28 3.79 -14.80
C CYS A 699 26.81 4.31 -13.43
N PRO A 700 27.07 3.59 -12.33
CA PRO A 700 26.69 4.02 -10.99
C PRO A 700 27.25 5.39 -10.64
N ASN A 701 26.42 6.24 -10.03
CA ASN A 701 26.85 7.52 -9.48
C ASN A 701 27.31 7.36 -8.01
N LYS A 702 27.82 8.43 -7.40
CA LYS A 702 28.29 8.38 -5.99
C LYS A 702 27.21 7.94 -5.01
N LYS A 703 25.96 8.37 -5.22
CA LYS A 703 24.84 7.97 -4.37
C LYS A 703 24.53 6.48 -4.54
N ASP A 704 24.59 5.95 -5.75
CA ASP A 704 24.42 4.51 -5.99
C ASP A 704 25.53 3.68 -5.33
N GLU A 705 26.77 4.19 -5.29
CA GLU A 705 27.88 3.57 -4.55
C GLU A 705 27.67 3.62 -3.02
N GLU A 706 27.10 4.71 -2.51
CA GLU A 706 26.71 4.88 -1.09
C GLU A 706 25.52 3.98 -0.71
N ASP A 707 24.51 3.87 -1.58
CA ASP A 707 23.36 2.98 -1.37
C ASP A 707 23.78 1.50 -1.47
N ALA A 708 24.84 1.19 -2.23
CA ALA A 708 25.38 -0.16 -2.43
C ALA A 708 26.70 -0.43 -1.67
N ILE A 709 26.90 0.14 -0.47
CA ILE A 709 28.13 -0.03 0.33
C ILE A 709 28.52 -1.50 0.53
N LYS A 710 27.57 -2.38 0.85
CA LYS A 710 27.87 -3.82 1.01
C LYS A 710 28.46 -4.44 -0.25
N PHE A 711 28.00 -4.01 -1.42
CA PHE A 711 28.52 -4.48 -2.70
C PHE A 711 29.90 -3.91 -3.00
N THR A 712 30.14 -2.63 -2.70
CA THR A 712 31.47 -2.02 -2.91
C THR A 712 32.52 -2.66 -2.01
N GLU A 713 32.21 -2.89 -0.73
CA GLU A 713 33.05 -3.66 0.19
C GLU A 713 33.30 -5.10 -0.30
N PHE A 714 32.26 -5.75 -0.80
CA PHE A 714 32.36 -7.09 -1.38
C PHE A 714 33.32 -7.10 -2.59
N VAL A 715 33.20 -6.13 -3.50
CA VAL A 715 34.12 -5.99 -4.64
C VAL A 715 35.55 -5.81 -4.12
N GLU A 716 35.79 -4.95 -3.13
CA GLU A 716 37.13 -4.76 -2.55
C GLU A 716 37.72 -6.03 -1.94
N LYS A 717 36.90 -6.82 -1.23
CA LYS A 717 37.33 -8.11 -0.68
C LYS A 717 37.63 -9.11 -1.79
N ILE A 718 36.77 -9.22 -2.81
CA ILE A 718 36.98 -10.09 -3.96
C ILE A 718 38.22 -9.72 -4.75
N MET A 719 38.55 -8.43 -4.86
CA MET A 719 39.75 -7.98 -5.57
C MET A 719 41.05 -8.51 -4.95
N LYS A 720 41.01 -9.00 -3.70
CA LYS A 720 42.14 -9.71 -3.08
C LYS A 720 42.35 -11.12 -3.63
N PHE A 721 41.34 -11.74 -4.24
CA PHE A 721 41.44 -13.04 -4.93
C PHE A 721 42.10 -12.94 -6.31
N GLY A 722 42.45 -11.74 -6.76
CA GLY A 722 43.12 -11.54 -8.03
C GLY A 722 44.62 -11.82 -7.97
N GLU A 723 45.20 -12.14 -9.12
CA GLU A 723 46.61 -12.53 -9.24
C GLU A 723 47.57 -11.34 -9.38
N LYS A 724 47.26 -10.17 -8.77
CA LYS A 724 48.06 -8.94 -8.89
C LYS A 724 49.56 -9.08 -8.60
N GLU A 725 49.96 -10.08 -7.81
CA GLU A 725 51.37 -10.34 -7.47
C GLU A 725 52.09 -11.19 -8.52
N ASN A 726 51.35 -11.94 -9.33
CA ASN A 726 51.87 -12.87 -10.33
C ASN A 726 51.74 -12.30 -11.74
N GLU A 727 50.61 -11.66 -12.04
CA GLU A 727 50.24 -11.21 -13.39
C GLU A 727 49.41 -9.90 -13.35
N LEU A 728 49.87 -8.90 -14.11
CA LEU A 728 49.19 -7.63 -14.30
C LEU A 728 49.10 -7.28 -15.79
N LEU A 729 47.92 -6.87 -16.23
CA LEU A 729 47.67 -6.38 -17.59
C LEU A 729 47.64 -4.85 -17.58
N ILE A 730 48.46 -4.21 -18.39
CA ILE A 730 48.49 -2.76 -18.58
C ILE A 730 47.85 -2.43 -19.93
N HIS A 731 46.74 -1.71 -19.88
CA HIS A 731 46.00 -1.24 -21.05
C HIS A 731 46.18 0.27 -21.23
N PHE A 732 46.61 0.71 -22.42
CA PHE A 732 46.68 2.13 -22.78
C PHE A 732 45.47 2.50 -23.66
N PRO A 733 44.44 3.19 -23.12
CA PRO A 733 43.17 3.40 -23.84
C PRO A 733 43.32 4.20 -25.13
N ASN A 734 44.20 5.20 -25.14
CA ASN A 734 44.41 6.08 -26.29
C ASN A 734 45.03 5.37 -27.50
N ASP A 735 45.79 4.31 -27.24
CA ASP A 735 46.55 3.57 -28.24
C ASP A 735 46.03 2.13 -28.46
N SER A 736 45.05 1.68 -27.66
CA SER A 736 44.54 0.30 -27.63
C SER A 736 45.64 -0.77 -27.53
N ARG A 737 46.73 -0.47 -26.81
CA ARG A 737 47.86 -1.40 -26.59
C ARG A 737 47.72 -2.11 -25.25
N PHE A 738 48.02 -3.41 -25.25
CA PHE A 738 48.07 -4.26 -24.07
C PHE A 738 49.51 -4.69 -23.80
N TYR A 739 49.92 -4.62 -22.54
CA TYR A 739 51.17 -5.17 -22.06
C TYR A 739 50.89 -6.06 -20.86
N LYS A 740 51.64 -7.15 -20.74
CA LYS A 740 51.53 -8.12 -19.69
C LYS A 740 52.79 -8.07 -18.83
N LEU A 741 52.62 -7.90 -17.52
CA LEU A 741 53.68 -7.93 -16.53
C LEU A 741 53.52 -9.19 -15.70
N ASN A 742 54.42 -10.16 -15.87
CA ASN A 742 54.40 -11.44 -15.18
C ASN A 742 55.66 -11.62 -14.32
N ARG A 743 55.59 -12.47 -13.29
CA ARG A 743 56.79 -13.01 -12.61
C ARG A 743 57.20 -14.33 -13.25
N ASP A 744 58.48 -14.48 -13.58
CA ASP A 744 59.04 -15.76 -14.04
C ASP A 744 59.23 -16.75 -12.88
N ASP A 745 59.56 -18.00 -13.22
CA ASP A 745 59.82 -19.09 -12.26
C ASP A 745 60.97 -18.80 -11.27
N PHE A 746 61.75 -17.75 -11.51
CA PHE A 746 62.88 -17.30 -10.68
C PHE A 746 62.61 -15.95 -9.97
N GLY A 747 61.38 -15.41 -10.08
CA GLY A 747 60.93 -14.19 -9.41
C GLY A 747 61.29 -12.88 -10.12
N ALA A 748 61.82 -12.91 -11.34
CA ALA A 748 62.09 -11.71 -12.14
C ALA A 748 60.82 -11.22 -12.85
N PHE A 749 60.68 -9.90 -12.98
CA PHE A 749 59.56 -9.30 -13.70
C PHE A 749 59.81 -9.34 -15.22
N VAL A 750 58.91 -9.99 -15.95
CA VAL A 750 58.90 -10.11 -17.40
C VAL A 750 57.82 -9.20 -17.96
N PHE A 751 58.20 -8.33 -18.90
CA PHE A 751 57.30 -7.38 -19.56
C PHE A 751 57.12 -7.77 -21.03
N GLU A 752 55.93 -8.26 -21.37
CA GLU A 752 55.59 -8.75 -22.71
C GLU A 752 54.51 -7.87 -23.34
N ARG A 753 54.59 -7.68 -24.66
CA ARG A 753 53.55 -6.99 -25.43
C ARG A 753 52.59 -8.03 -25.97
N GLU A 754 51.29 -7.82 -25.73
CA GLU A 754 50.21 -8.67 -26.27
C GLU A 754 49.84 -8.29 -27.72
#